data_AF-A0A372LF28-F1
#
_entry.id   AF-A0A372LF28-F1
#
_cell.length_a   1.000
_cell.length_b   1.000
_cell.length_c   1.000
_cell.angle_alpha   90.00
_cell.angle_beta   90.00
_cell.angle_gamma   90.00
#
_symmetry.space_group_name_H-M   'P 1'
#
loop_
_entity.id
_entity.type
_entity.pdbx_description
1 polymer ?
#
loop_
_entity_poly.entity_id
_entity_poly.type
_entity_poly.pdbx_seq_one_letter_code
_entity_poly.pdbx_strand_id
1 'polypeptide(L)'
;MRKLGRAFILSSVIITGASTVPFGHEGVLIAEAASVKFSKTSFQTTANVNLRAGAGTKYNKVITIPKGKVVTSTEKNGSWYKVSYTYKSNGKNVTKTGWVVGSYLKEYYEYTSIAKSYYFTKKTTNLYPAPDTKKKQLYTVGMNNGFYSTQKIVNSKGQAWYRVAFKGKTVYVNGSDVTKNVFTSFTKTTYQAKKDSYLFEFYGNAHKKIVKIPKGATVSSNKRIGDWYLITYGGKTGYFYIGDFTKYVPPITYTFTNTNETYYFTKQTAKLYATADSRNKEVYAIPAGNGFASTQQAKNSLGELWYRVNYEGKDLYVNSKDVTSESFTTFAETKYIANKSTDLYASFGNAHKKLAEIPANTVVSSAKRIGDWYSVTYNGTLGYIYIDDFSKAINEVPIAASKLTYITTSAVAVKKSADEASEIITELPDLSVVSPTHKVSNGWYKISFDGKTGYVPGISLGITGDPMENRDGYQFIDLRTQSPVTAQQINDYITKNVANGKISILTNKGQLFIDAAKEYGVNALYLAAHAIHESGFGTSHIALGKNNLFGFGSFDASPYIASYRFSTVDSNIKYIAQQMKATYLNPASGNWRFKGAYLGFSTMDMNNKRIDSKSEGMNFYYATDPNWGKGIARHMQAILPYEKAYSTGAADPIVPKLPAIPVGSDVFPAGIQAKANKKLVLYSEKGATDSVLDLESGDEFYLLEKTNDYWIKVKVEDKIYWSNVKEFHKYKEYMSVLNLGRTLAINPKLNVRKEATTAAEVITQLNVNHYVQFVLEKDGAITRDASKNWYKIKLADGTIGWVSAQYVVQELK
;
A
#
# COMPACT_ATOMS: atom_id res chain seq x y z
N MET A 1 60.12 23.16 24.51
CA MET A 1 61.13 22.41 25.28
C MET A 1 61.50 21.13 24.53
N ARG A 2 62.65 20.52 24.88
CA ARG A 2 63.40 19.42 24.22
C ARG A 2 64.29 19.84 23.03
N LYS A 3 65.59 19.63 23.27
CA LYS A 3 66.79 19.81 22.41
C LYS A 3 66.93 18.55 21.49
N LEU A 4 67.93 18.28 20.64
CA LEU A 4 69.37 18.63 20.56
C LEU A 4 69.85 18.70 19.09
N GLY A 5 71.02 19.31 18.84
CA GLY A 5 71.71 19.35 17.54
C GLY A 5 72.92 18.43 17.42
N ARG A 6 73.74 18.62 16.37
CA ARG A 6 75.07 17.98 16.15
C ARG A 6 76.06 18.95 15.49
N ALA A 7 77.35 18.67 15.66
CA ALA A 7 78.45 19.64 15.56
C ALA A 7 79.32 19.55 14.29
N PHE A 8 80.18 20.56 14.12
CA PHE A 8 81.28 20.67 13.13
C PHE A 8 82.60 20.10 13.67
N ILE A 9 83.48 19.60 12.79
CA ILE A 9 84.93 19.46 13.03
C ILE A 9 85.69 19.88 11.75
N LEU A 10 86.81 20.59 11.93
CA LEU A 10 87.80 20.96 10.91
C LEU A 10 89.09 20.16 11.09
N SER A 11 89.88 19.97 10.02
CA SER A 11 91.31 19.65 10.13
C SER A 11 92.09 20.14 8.90
N SER A 12 93.36 20.50 9.10
CA SER A 12 94.24 21.16 8.13
C SER A 12 95.67 20.66 8.28
N VAL A 13 96.41 20.44 7.18
CA VAL A 13 97.85 20.12 7.16
C VAL A 13 98.54 20.78 5.95
N ILE A 14 99.79 21.22 6.13
CA ILE A 14 100.72 21.89 5.18
C ILE A 14 102.01 21.02 5.04
N ILE A 15 103.01 21.44 4.24
CA ILE A 15 104.42 20.93 4.06
C ILE A 15 104.56 20.13 2.74
N THR A 16 105.55 20.28 1.83
CA THR A 16 106.77 21.12 1.61
C THR A 16 106.88 21.41 0.08
N GLY A 17 107.81 22.15 -0.55
CA GLY A 17 109.16 22.66 -0.26
C GLY A 17 110.08 22.36 -1.48
N ALA A 18 110.95 23.28 -1.91
CA ALA A 18 111.72 23.17 -3.17
C ALA A 18 113.23 23.42 -2.98
N SER A 19 114.12 22.81 -3.80
CA SER A 19 115.47 23.29 -4.22
C SER A 19 116.28 22.25 -5.05
N THR A 20 117.47 22.61 -5.52
CA THR A 20 118.30 22.05 -6.64
C THR A 20 119.61 21.32 -6.17
N VAL A 21 120.58 20.81 -6.96
CA VAL A 21 120.94 20.99 -8.40
C VAL A 21 121.27 19.72 -9.25
N PRO A 22 122.50 19.13 -9.38
CA PRO A 22 122.96 18.81 -10.75
C PRO A 22 123.54 17.39 -11.04
N PHE A 23 123.59 17.09 -12.35
CA PHE A 23 124.52 16.24 -13.13
C PHE A 23 125.05 14.88 -12.64
N GLY A 24 124.93 13.87 -13.53
CA GLY A 24 125.68 12.61 -13.53
C GLY A 24 125.27 11.77 -14.75
N HIS A 25 126.24 11.26 -15.54
CA HIS A 25 125.98 10.58 -16.82
C HIS A 25 126.21 9.05 -16.73
N GLU A 26 125.81 8.35 -17.79
CA GLU A 26 125.99 6.90 -18.05
C GLU A 26 125.15 5.88 -17.24
N GLY A 27 124.75 4.80 -17.92
CA GLY A 27 123.82 3.78 -17.40
C GLY A 27 122.52 3.62 -18.20
N VAL A 28 122.56 3.62 -19.54
CA VAL A 28 121.36 3.41 -20.38
C VAL A 28 120.89 1.95 -20.32
N LEU A 29 119.97 1.67 -19.40
CA LEU A 29 119.04 0.54 -19.51
C LEU A 29 117.72 1.06 -20.10
N ILE A 30 117.34 0.54 -21.26
CA ILE A 30 116.08 0.92 -21.93
C ILE A 30 114.90 0.32 -21.17
N ALA A 31 114.36 1.06 -20.21
CA ALA A 31 113.07 0.75 -19.61
C ALA A 31 111.95 1.11 -20.61
N GLU A 32 111.22 0.12 -21.13
CA GLU A 32 110.02 0.39 -21.93
C GLU A 32 108.97 1.11 -21.05
N ALA A 33 108.51 2.28 -21.50
CA ALA A 33 107.58 3.11 -20.74
C ALA A 33 106.27 2.34 -20.46
N ALA A 34 105.82 2.35 -19.21
CA ALA A 34 104.61 1.66 -18.77
C ALA A 34 103.34 2.25 -19.41
N SER A 35 102.36 1.39 -19.69
CA SER A 35 101.09 1.80 -20.27
C SER A 35 100.18 2.50 -19.26
N VAL A 36 99.58 3.62 -19.66
CA VAL A 36 98.60 4.38 -18.89
C VAL A 36 97.20 3.93 -19.25
N LYS A 37 96.49 3.32 -18.29
CA LYS A 37 95.08 2.94 -18.44
C LYS A 37 94.15 4.12 -18.19
N PHE A 38 93.02 4.17 -18.89
CA PHE A 38 91.97 5.18 -18.73
C PHE A 38 90.59 4.59 -19.05
N SER A 39 89.51 5.28 -18.65
CA SER A 39 88.13 4.84 -18.89
C SER A 39 87.86 4.62 -20.38
N LYS A 40 87.14 3.54 -20.73
CA LYS A 40 86.81 3.20 -22.12
C LYS A 40 86.25 4.42 -22.87
N THR A 41 87.00 4.86 -23.88
CA THR A 41 86.72 6.06 -24.67
C THR A 41 86.64 5.70 -26.16
N SER A 42 85.56 6.11 -26.81
CA SER A 42 85.34 5.98 -28.25
C SER A 42 86.05 7.11 -29.00
N PHE A 43 86.81 6.74 -30.02
CA PHE A 43 87.50 7.64 -30.93
C PHE A 43 87.11 7.35 -32.37
N GLN A 44 87.13 8.37 -33.22
CA GLN A 44 87.02 8.27 -34.66
C GLN A 44 88.41 8.49 -35.28
N THR A 45 88.76 7.66 -36.26
CA THR A 45 89.98 7.82 -37.03
C THR A 45 89.90 9.06 -37.95
N THR A 46 90.90 9.95 -37.90
CA THR A 46 90.96 11.15 -38.75
C THR A 46 91.65 10.90 -40.10
N ALA A 47 92.36 9.78 -40.22
CA ALA A 47 93.03 9.30 -41.43
C ALA A 47 92.94 7.76 -41.52
N ASN A 48 93.38 7.19 -42.65
CA ASN A 48 93.62 5.75 -42.75
C ASN A 48 94.83 5.40 -41.86
N VAL A 49 94.63 4.63 -40.79
CA VAL A 49 95.68 4.39 -39.78
C VAL A 49 96.00 2.90 -39.65
N ASN A 50 97.29 2.57 -39.59
CA ASN A 50 97.73 1.19 -39.42
C ASN A 50 97.61 0.77 -37.94
N LEU A 51 96.77 -0.23 -37.68
CA LEU A 51 96.72 -0.96 -36.41
C LEU A 51 97.94 -1.87 -36.35
N ARG A 52 98.76 -1.74 -35.31
CA ARG A 52 100.00 -2.53 -35.13
C ARG A 52 99.94 -3.44 -33.91
N ALA A 53 100.73 -4.50 -33.89
CA ALA A 53 100.75 -5.46 -32.78
C ALA A 53 101.25 -4.85 -31.45
N GLY A 54 102.14 -3.87 -31.51
CA GLY A 54 102.72 -3.16 -30.35
C GLY A 54 102.79 -1.64 -30.56
N ALA A 55 103.14 -0.91 -29.50
CA ALA A 55 103.19 0.55 -29.46
C ALA A 55 104.44 1.12 -30.18
N GLY A 56 104.44 1.10 -31.51
CA GLY A 56 105.55 1.63 -32.30
C GLY A 56 105.49 1.25 -33.78
N THR A 57 106.24 1.95 -34.63
CA THR A 57 106.34 1.64 -36.07
C THR A 57 107.06 0.32 -36.36
N LYS A 58 107.94 -0.14 -35.46
CA LYS A 58 108.67 -1.42 -35.54
C LYS A 58 107.77 -2.66 -35.53
N TYR A 59 106.56 -2.58 -34.95
CA TYR A 59 105.68 -3.74 -34.81
C TYR A 59 104.84 -3.99 -36.07
N ASN A 60 104.63 -5.27 -36.38
CA ASN A 60 103.87 -5.72 -37.55
C ASN A 60 102.47 -5.07 -37.64
N LYS A 61 102.07 -4.76 -38.88
CA LYS A 61 100.74 -4.25 -39.22
C LYS A 61 99.71 -5.38 -39.13
N VAL A 62 98.70 -5.20 -38.29
CA VAL A 62 97.55 -6.10 -38.14
C VAL A 62 96.50 -5.83 -39.23
N ILE A 63 96.15 -4.57 -39.44
CA ILE A 63 95.20 -4.10 -40.48
C ILE A 63 95.35 -2.59 -40.67
N THR A 64 94.87 -2.01 -41.78
CA THR A 64 94.60 -0.56 -41.87
C THR A 64 93.16 -0.29 -41.48
N ILE A 65 92.94 0.57 -40.48
CA ILE A 65 91.61 1.08 -40.11
C ILE A 65 91.32 2.28 -41.01
N PRO A 66 90.25 2.27 -41.83
CA PRO A 66 89.90 3.41 -42.68
C PRO A 66 89.60 4.68 -41.88
N LYS A 67 89.75 5.84 -42.53
CA LYS A 67 89.30 7.15 -42.02
C LYS A 67 87.80 7.12 -41.67
N GLY A 68 87.42 7.85 -40.62
CA GLY A 68 86.03 8.02 -40.19
C GLY A 68 85.46 6.83 -39.39
N LYS A 69 86.24 5.78 -39.13
CA LYS A 69 85.79 4.59 -38.39
C LYS A 69 85.93 4.79 -36.89
N VAL A 70 85.00 4.21 -36.14
CA VAL A 70 84.97 4.29 -34.68
C VAL A 70 85.75 3.13 -34.07
N VAL A 71 86.58 3.43 -33.08
CA VAL A 71 87.39 2.48 -32.31
C VAL A 71 87.24 2.80 -30.82
N THR A 72 87.39 1.81 -29.94
CA THR A 72 87.37 2.05 -28.48
C THR A 72 88.74 1.80 -27.88
N SER A 73 89.21 2.69 -27.01
CA SER A 73 90.48 2.58 -26.29
C SER A 73 90.29 2.68 -24.79
N THR A 74 91.13 1.97 -24.04
CA THR A 74 91.20 1.95 -22.56
C THR A 74 92.62 2.16 -22.03
N GLU A 75 93.60 2.33 -22.91
CA GLU A 75 95.03 2.25 -22.58
C GLU A 75 95.86 2.97 -23.65
N LYS A 76 96.87 3.73 -23.23
CA LYS A 76 97.86 4.36 -24.12
C LYS A 76 99.28 4.14 -23.60
N ASN A 77 100.26 4.16 -24.50
CA ASN A 77 101.67 4.14 -24.21
C ASN A 77 102.33 5.25 -25.02
N GLY A 78 102.83 6.30 -24.35
CA GLY A 78 103.23 7.55 -24.98
C GLY A 78 102.14 8.10 -25.91
N SER A 79 102.49 8.27 -27.18
CA SER A 79 101.60 8.74 -28.25
C SER A 79 100.76 7.63 -28.92
N TRP A 80 100.90 6.37 -28.51
CA TRP A 80 100.16 5.23 -29.09
C TRP A 80 98.98 4.82 -28.20
N TYR A 81 97.84 4.59 -28.83
CA TYR A 81 96.59 4.18 -28.17
C TYR A 81 96.27 2.74 -28.53
N LYS A 82 95.99 1.93 -27.52
CA LYS A 82 95.54 0.54 -27.68
C LYS A 82 94.05 0.57 -27.99
N VAL A 83 93.70 0.22 -29.21
CA VAL A 83 92.33 0.32 -29.74
C VAL A 83 91.80 -1.05 -30.11
N SER A 84 90.51 -1.25 -29.84
CA SER A 84 89.72 -2.31 -30.44
C SER A 84 88.87 -1.72 -31.56
N TYR A 85 89.00 -2.31 -32.76
CA TYR A 85 88.25 -1.96 -33.96
C TYR A 85 87.39 -3.15 -34.37
N THR A 86 86.09 -2.95 -34.43
CA THR A 86 85.11 -3.95 -34.88
C THR A 86 84.62 -3.58 -36.28
N TYR A 87 84.67 -4.53 -37.21
CA TYR A 87 84.20 -4.37 -38.58
C TYR A 87 83.54 -5.65 -39.09
N LYS A 88 82.74 -5.56 -40.15
CA LYS A 88 82.15 -6.75 -40.77
C LYS A 88 83.14 -7.40 -41.74
N SER A 89 83.31 -8.71 -41.63
CA SER A 89 84.00 -9.57 -42.60
C SER A 89 83.11 -10.78 -42.87
N ASN A 90 82.79 -11.05 -44.14
CA ASN A 90 81.86 -12.11 -44.56
C ASN A 90 80.55 -12.13 -43.73
N GLY A 91 79.93 -10.96 -43.58
CA GLY A 91 78.68 -10.76 -42.82
C GLY A 91 78.82 -10.77 -41.28
N LYS A 92 79.87 -11.38 -40.72
CA LYS A 92 80.11 -11.49 -39.27
C LYS A 92 80.92 -10.31 -38.73
N ASN A 93 80.64 -9.90 -37.49
CA ASN A 93 81.44 -8.88 -36.81
C ASN A 93 82.77 -9.49 -36.34
N VAL A 94 83.89 -8.93 -36.79
CA VAL A 94 85.26 -9.30 -36.38
C VAL A 94 85.87 -8.13 -35.63
N THR A 95 86.42 -8.39 -34.45
CA THR A 95 87.16 -7.39 -33.66
C THR A 95 88.65 -7.66 -33.74
N LYS A 96 89.44 -6.63 -34.06
CA LYS A 96 90.91 -6.66 -33.97
C LYS A 96 91.36 -5.61 -32.96
N THR A 97 92.32 -5.99 -32.12
CA THR A 97 92.93 -5.12 -31.12
C THR A 97 94.41 -4.92 -31.44
N GLY A 98 94.92 -3.72 -31.19
CA GLY A 98 96.31 -3.35 -31.44
C GLY A 98 96.53 -1.87 -31.13
N TRP A 99 97.62 -1.30 -31.61
CA TRP A 99 98.04 0.07 -31.32
C TRP A 99 97.99 0.97 -32.55
N VAL A 100 97.55 2.22 -32.37
CA VAL A 100 97.52 3.29 -33.38
C VAL A 100 98.08 4.59 -32.81
N VAL A 101 98.59 5.49 -33.66
CA VAL A 101 99.08 6.81 -33.21
C VAL A 101 97.89 7.72 -32.85
N GLY A 102 97.92 8.30 -31.65
CA GLY A 102 96.82 9.09 -31.08
C GLY A 102 96.51 10.40 -31.82
N SER A 103 97.45 10.96 -32.58
CA SER A 103 97.18 12.11 -33.46
C SER A 103 96.16 11.80 -34.57
N TYR A 104 95.99 10.52 -34.92
CA TYR A 104 94.94 10.07 -35.84
C TYR A 104 93.61 9.74 -35.15
N LEU A 105 93.46 10.02 -33.86
CA LEU A 105 92.24 9.76 -33.07
C LEU A 105 91.62 11.07 -32.58
N LYS A 106 90.36 11.29 -32.92
CA LYS A 106 89.50 12.33 -32.34
C LYS A 106 88.40 11.67 -31.51
N GLU A 107 88.06 12.19 -30.34
CA GLU A 107 86.93 11.63 -29.58
C GLU A 107 85.62 11.63 -30.40
N TYR A 108 84.93 10.49 -30.40
CA TYR A 108 83.73 10.27 -31.19
C TYR A 108 82.47 10.46 -30.34
N TYR A 109 81.62 11.41 -30.73
CA TYR A 109 80.31 11.65 -30.15
C TYR A 109 79.25 11.28 -31.19
N GLU A 110 78.32 10.41 -30.85
CA GLU A 110 77.22 9.96 -31.72
C GLU A 110 76.00 10.86 -31.51
N TYR A 111 75.55 11.55 -32.56
CA TYR A 111 74.41 12.46 -32.51
C TYR A 111 73.18 11.79 -33.14
N THR A 112 72.12 11.59 -32.36
CA THR A 112 70.88 10.95 -32.81
C THR A 112 69.71 11.93 -32.69
N SER A 113 69.02 12.21 -33.79
CA SER A 113 67.73 12.91 -33.76
C SER A 113 66.69 12.05 -33.03
N ILE A 114 65.91 12.64 -32.12
CA ILE A 114 64.86 11.95 -31.37
C ILE A 114 63.53 12.70 -31.47
N ALA A 115 62.42 11.97 -31.39
CA ALA A 115 61.10 12.57 -31.23
C ALA A 115 61.08 13.49 -29.99
N LYS A 116 60.43 14.66 -30.13
CA LYS A 116 60.37 15.71 -29.10
C LYS A 116 59.99 15.13 -27.74
N SER A 117 60.98 15.01 -26.87
CA SER A 117 60.87 14.34 -25.58
C SER A 117 61.11 15.34 -24.46
N TYR A 118 60.32 15.25 -23.39
CA TYR A 118 60.38 16.16 -22.25
C TYR A 118 61.15 15.52 -21.10
N TYR A 119 62.04 16.29 -20.47
CA TYR A 119 63.00 15.80 -19.50
C TYR A 119 63.04 16.73 -18.28
N PHE A 120 62.87 16.17 -17.08
CA PHE A 120 62.83 16.91 -15.82
C PHE A 120 64.01 16.54 -14.93
N THR A 121 64.65 17.54 -14.31
CA THR A 121 65.79 17.35 -13.40
C THR A 121 65.40 16.57 -12.15
N LYS A 122 66.11 15.45 -11.87
CA LYS A 122 65.87 14.60 -10.68
C LYS A 122 66.39 15.25 -9.38
N LYS A 123 67.33 16.18 -9.52
CA LYS A 123 68.12 16.84 -8.47
C LYS A 123 68.59 18.20 -9.01
N THR A 124 69.36 18.95 -8.24
CA THR A 124 70.11 20.09 -8.80
C THR A 124 71.07 19.60 -9.88
N THR A 125 70.94 20.13 -11.10
CA THR A 125 71.59 19.63 -12.32
C THR A 125 72.34 20.75 -13.04
N ASN A 126 73.55 20.44 -13.50
CA ASN A 126 74.37 21.36 -14.29
C ASN A 126 74.08 21.21 -15.79
N LEU A 127 74.06 22.33 -16.50
CA LEU A 127 73.89 22.42 -17.95
C LEU A 127 75.20 22.89 -18.60
N TYR A 128 75.69 22.13 -19.57
CA TYR A 128 77.03 22.28 -20.13
C TYR A 128 77.01 22.85 -21.56
N PRO A 129 78.08 23.51 -22.02
CA PRO A 129 78.18 24.02 -23.39
C PRO A 129 78.49 22.92 -24.43
N ALA A 130 78.85 21.71 -23.97
CA ALA A 130 79.12 20.51 -24.75
C ALA A 130 78.49 19.29 -24.06
N PRO A 131 78.28 18.15 -24.75
CA PRO A 131 77.76 16.91 -24.14
C PRO A 131 78.84 16.15 -23.33
N ASP A 132 79.59 16.89 -22.53
CA ASP A 132 80.65 16.42 -21.65
C ASP A 132 80.90 17.43 -20.52
N THR A 133 81.71 17.04 -19.54
CA THR A 133 82.06 17.86 -18.36
C THR A 133 83.44 18.49 -18.45
N LYS A 134 84.07 18.58 -19.64
CA LYS A 134 85.43 19.13 -19.80
C LYS A 134 85.45 20.65 -19.72
N LYS A 135 84.40 21.29 -20.23
CA LYS A 135 84.16 22.74 -20.06
C LYS A 135 83.32 22.96 -18.80
N LYS A 136 83.57 24.08 -18.12
CA LYS A 136 82.74 24.54 -16.98
C LYS A 136 81.27 24.65 -17.41
N GLN A 137 80.36 24.28 -16.51
CA GLN A 137 78.92 24.41 -16.73
C GLN A 137 78.52 25.87 -16.96
N LEU A 138 77.55 26.10 -17.84
CA LEU A 138 76.99 27.44 -18.10
C LEU A 138 75.89 27.82 -17.12
N TYR A 139 75.11 26.83 -16.66
CA TYR A 139 73.99 27.04 -15.74
C TYR A 139 73.89 25.87 -14.76
N THR A 140 73.27 26.13 -13.61
CA THR A 140 72.82 25.13 -12.65
C THR A 140 71.33 25.37 -12.41
N VAL A 141 70.55 24.29 -12.43
CA VAL A 141 69.08 24.35 -12.33
C VAL A 141 68.63 23.37 -11.25
N GLY A 142 67.71 23.78 -10.37
CA GLY A 142 67.18 22.93 -9.31
C GLY A 142 66.37 21.73 -9.83
N MET A 143 65.97 20.84 -8.93
CA MET A 143 65.09 19.70 -9.26
C MET A 143 63.74 20.14 -9.85
N ASN A 144 63.03 19.20 -10.49
CA ASN A 144 61.69 19.36 -11.08
C ASN A 144 61.57 20.51 -12.11
N ASN A 145 62.69 20.90 -12.73
CA ASN A 145 62.71 21.81 -13.86
C ASN A 145 62.76 21.01 -15.16
N GLY A 146 61.82 21.31 -16.04
CA GLY A 146 61.60 20.62 -17.30
C GLY A 146 62.25 21.31 -18.50
N PHE A 147 62.71 20.50 -19.43
CA PHE A 147 63.22 20.87 -20.74
C PHE A 147 62.54 20.00 -21.81
N TYR A 148 62.65 20.40 -23.07
CA TYR A 148 62.42 19.49 -24.19
C TYR A 148 63.72 19.29 -24.97
N SER A 149 63.86 18.11 -25.57
CA SER A 149 64.97 17.79 -26.48
C SER A 149 64.47 17.07 -27.72
N THR A 150 65.12 17.37 -28.84
CA THR A 150 64.97 16.68 -30.14
C THR A 150 66.28 16.01 -30.58
N GLN A 151 67.31 15.98 -29.73
CA GLN A 151 68.58 15.32 -30.04
C GLN A 151 69.20 14.69 -28.80
N LYS A 152 69.47 13.38 -28.88
CA LYS A 152 70.30 12.62 -27.96
C LYS A 152 71.74 12.60 -28.48
N ILE A 153 72.71 12.68 -27.59
CA ILE A 153 74.13 12.55 -27.91
C ILE A 153 74.71 11.46 -27.02
N VAL A 154 75.40 10.48 -27.58
CA VAL A 154 76.24 9.55 -26.82
C VAL A 154 77.67 10.06 -26.92
N ASN A 155 78.24 10.52 -25.80
CA ASN A 155 79.60 11.06 -25.80
C ASN A 155 80.65 9.93 -25.86
N SER A 156 81.92 10.32 -25.96
CA SER A 156 83.04 9.39 -26.07
C SER A 156 83.15 8.38 -24.92
N LYS A 157 82.60 8.69 -23.74
CA LYS A 157 82.54 7.78 -22.57
C LYS A 157 81.29 6.88 -22.55
N GLY A 158 80.47 6.88 -23.60
CA GLY A 158 79.21 6.15 -23.67
C GLY A 158 78.06 6.77 -22.88
N GLN A 159 78.22 7.99 -22.35
CA GLN A 159 77.18 8.66 -21.56
C GLN A 159 76.15 9.30 -22.49
N ALA A 160 74.87 9.17 -22.16
CA ALA A 160 73.79 9.84 -22.90
C ALA A 160 73.59 11.27 -22.39
N TRP A 161 73.50 12.22 -23.32
CA TRP A 161 73.24 13.64 -23.10
C TRP A 161 72.08 14.09 -24.00
N TYR A 162 71.39 15.16 -23.59
CA TYR A 162 70.29 15.75 -24.35
C TYR A 162 70.56 17.22 -24.64
N ARG A 163 70.41 17.62 -25.90
CA ARG A 163 70.50 19.03 -26.32
C ARG A 163 69.20 19.74 -25.94
N VAL A 164 69.28 20.80 -25.16
CA VAL A 164 68.13 21.58 -24.68
C VAL A 164 68.36 23.08 -24.89
N ALA A 165 67.28 23.85 -25.00
CA ALA A 165 67.34 25.30 -24.99
C ALA A 165 67.07 25.82 -23.56
N PHE A 166 67.92 26.71 -23.06
CA PHE A 166 67.71 27.38 -21.77
C PHE A 166 68.23 28.81 -21.81
N LYS A 167 67.40 29.78 -21.40
CA LYS A 167 67.72 31.22 -21.41
C LYS A 167 68.32 31.70 -22.76
N GLY A 168 67.72 31.27 -23.86
CA GLY A 168 68.16 31.59 -25.23
C GLY A 168 69.42 30.88 -25.72
N LYS A 169 70.09 30.05 -24.91
CA LYS A 169 71.30 29.31 -25.31
C LYS A 169 71.01 27.83 -25.54
N THR A 170 71.73 27.23 -26.48
CA THR A 170 71.82 25.78 -26.65
C THR A 170 72.79 25.23 -25.62
N VAL A 171 72.34 24.29 -24.79
CA VAL A 171 73.12 23.63 -23.74
C VAL A 171 72.81 22.14 -23.69
N TYR A 172 73.61 21.38 -22.96
CA TYR A 172 73.48 19.93 -22.85
C TYR A 172 73.27 19.52 -21.39
N VAL A 173 72.34 18.59 -21.17
CA VAL A 173 72.05 17.99 -19.87
C VAL A 173 72.39 16.51 -19.88
N ASN A 174 73.00 16.00 -18.81
CA ASN A 174 73.34 14.59 -18.69
C ASN A 174 72.05 13.77 -18.45
N GLY A 175 71.87 12.70 -19.22
CA GLY A 175 70.74 11.78 -19.11
C GLY A 175 70.65 11.04 -17.77
N SER A 176 71.74 10.94 -17.00
CA SER A 176 71.70 10.44 -15.62
C SER A 176 70.87 11.32 -14.70
N ASP A 177 70.84 12.63 -14.96
CA ASP A 177 70.32 13.64 -14.05
C ASP A 177 68.89 14.08 -14.38
N VAL A 178 68.33 13.61 -15.49
CA VAL A 178 66.95 13.91 -15.93
C VAL A 178 66.09 12.66 -16.13
N THR A 179 64.79 12.78 -15.86
CA THR A 179 63.80 11.73 -16.13
C THR A 179 62.82 12.17 -17.21
N LYS A 180 62.40 11.24 -18.08
CA LYS A 180 61.48 11.54 -19.19
C LYS A 180 60.05 11.69 -18.65
N ASN A 181 59.33 12.68 -19.16
CA ASN A 181 57.93 12.97 -18.83
C ASN A 181 57.08 13.08 -20.10
N VAL A 182 55.76 12.98 -19.93
CA VAL A 182 54.75 13.11 -20.99
C VAL A 182 53.60 13.99 -20.51
N PHE A 183 52.84 14.55 -21.45
CA PHE A 183 51.61 15.27 -21.13
C PHE A 183 50.49 14.31 -20.70
N THR A 184 49.68 14.76 -19.75
CA THR A 184 48.44 14.08 -19.34
C THR A 184 47.28 15.07 -19.48
N SER A 185 46.22 14.66 -20.18
CA SER A 185 44.93 15.37 -20.20
C SER A 185 43.99 14.77 -19.14
N PHE A 186 43.09 15.58 -18.60
CA PHE A 186 42.12 15.16 -17.56
C PHE A 186 40.90 16.09 -17.59
N THR A 187 39.80 15.69 -16.93
CA THR A 187 38.57 16.50 -16.84
C THR A 187 38.87 17.91 -16.30
N LYS A 188 38.40 18.94 -17.00
CA LYS A 188 38.63 20.35 -16.65
C LYS A 188 38.29 20.59 -15.17
N THR A 189 39.32 20.86 -14.37
CA THR A 189 39.22 20.99 -12.92
C THR A 189 39.62 22.41 -12.51
N THR A 190 38.81 23.01 -11.65
CA THR A 190 39.10 24.30 -11.04
C THR A 190 39.98 24.12 -9.80
N TYR A 191 41.01 24.94 -9.70
CA TYR A 191 41.94 25.00 -8.59
C TYR A 191 41.98 26.41 -8.01
N GLN A 192 42.28 26.54 -6.72
CA GLN A 192 42.42 27.81 -6.02
C GLN A 192 43.85 27.97 -5.49
N ALA A 193 44.44 29.15 -5.67
CA ALA A 193 45.76 29.48 -5.17
C ALA A 193 45.78 29.56 -3.64
N LYS A 194 46.60 28.73 -2.96
CA LYS A 194 46.73 28.71 -1.49
C LYS A 194 47.53 29.92 -0.97
N LYS A 195 48.33 30.51 -1.83
CA LYS A 195 49.23 31.66 -1.62
C LYS A 195 49.45 32.35 -2.97
N ASP A 196 50.08 33.52 -2.97
CA ASP A 196 50.57 34.15 -4.21
C ASP A 196 51.51 33.20 -4.96
N SER A 197 51.19 32.93 -6.22
CA SER A 197 51.97 32.09 -7.13
C SER A 197 52.15 32.79 -8.49
N TYR A 198 52.70 32.11 -9.47
CA TYR A 198 53.01 32.67 -10.79
C TYR A 198 52.72 31.68 -11.91
N LEU A 199 52.34 32.24 -13.06
CA LEU A 199 52.33 31.56 -14.34
C LEU A 199 53.76 31.58 -14.92
N PHE A 200 54.29 30.43 -15.33
CA PHE A 200 55.64 30.29 -15.91
C PHE A 200 55.57 29.96 -17.40
N GLU A 201 56.54 30.48 -18.16
CA GLU A 201 56.67 30.30 -19.63
C GLU A 201 56.91 28.84 -20.02
N PHE A 202 57.56 28.07 -19.14
CA PHE A 202 57.87 26.66 -19.35
C PHE A 202 57.86 25.89 -18.03
N TYR A 203 57.94 24.57 -18.08
CA TYR A 203 57.81 23.71 -16.89
C TYR A 203 59.04 23.87 -15.98
N GLY A 204 58.87 24.45 -14.80
CA GLY A 204 59.97 24.67 -13.85
C GLY A 204 60.06 26.11 -13.35
N ASN A 205 60.45 26.27 -12.09
CA ASN A 205 60.57 27.57 -11.44
C ASN A 205 61.79 28.40 -11.90
N ALA A 206 62.74 27.80 -12.64
CA ALA A 206 63.90 28.48 -13.21
C ALA A 206 63.61 29.19 -14.56
N HIS A 207 62.41 28.99 -15.12
CA HIS A 207 61.94 29.67 -16.33
C HIS A 207 61.27 31.01 -16.01
N LYS A 208 60.99 31.81 -17.05
CA LYS A 208 60.44 33.15 -16.91
C LYS A 208 59.04 33.14 -16.28
N LYS A 209 58.82 33.99 -15.28
CA LYS A 209 57.49 34.31 -14.74
C LYS A 209 56.76 35.25 -15.70
N ILE A 210 55.52 34.95 -16.06
CA ILE A 210 54.69 35.70 -17.03
C ILE A 210 53.66 36.60 -16.33
N VAL A 211 52.96 36.07 -15.31
CA VAL A 211 51.85 36.73 -14.60
C VAL A 211 51.85 36.26 -13.14
N LYS A 212 51.54 37.16 -12.20
CA LYS A 212 51.27 36.82 -10.79
C LYS A 212 49.84 36.31 -10.64
N ILE A 213 49.64 35.20 -9.94
CA ILE A 213 48.32 34.65 -9.58
C ILE A 213 48.13 34.89 -8.07
N PRO A 214 47.24 35.81 -7.65
CA PRO A 214 47.04 36.12 -6.24
C PRO A 214 46.49 34.94 -5.43
N LYS A 215 46.78 34.91 -4.12
CA LYS A 215 46.11 34.02 -3.17
C LYS A 215 44.59 34.12 -3.31
N GLY A 216 43.90 32.97 -3.30
CA GLY A 216 42.44 32.90 -3.41
C GLY A 216 41.90 32.96 -4.85
N ALA A 217 42.70 33.38 -5.84
CA ALA A 217 42.29 33.34 -7.24
C ALA A 217 42.06 31.90 -7.71
N THR A 218 41.06 31.70 -8.57
CA THR A 218 40.72 30.41 -9.17
C THR A 218 41.22 30.31 -10.60
N VAL A 219 41.67 29.11 -10.99
CA VAL A 219 42.16 28.79 -12.33
C VAL A 219 41.65 27.42 -12.75
N SER A 220 41.31 27.24 -14.03
CA SER A 220 40.87 25.94 -14.57
C SER A 220 41.94 25.32 -15.45
N SER A 221 42.25 24.05 -15.24
CA SER A 221 43.16 23.27 -16.10
C SER A 221 42.56 21.93 -16.48
N ASN A 222 42.92 21.43 -17.66
CA ASN A 222 42.58 20.10 -18.19
C ASN A 222 43.81 19.35 -18.73
N LYS A 223 45.03 19.90 -18.54
CA LYS A 223 46.27 19.38 -19.12
C LYS A 223 47.49 19.71 -18.26
N ARG A 224 48.33 18.71 -17.99
CA ARG A 224 49.56 18.85 -17.18
C ARG A 224 50.73 18.10 -17.78
N ILE A 225 51.93 18.38 -17.29
CA ILE A 225 53.13 17.56 -17.48
C ILE A 225 53.94 17.55 -16.16
N GLY A 226 54.06 16.36 -15.56
CA GLY A 226 54.44 16.26 -14.14
C GLY A 226 53.51 17.11 -13.28
N ASP A 227 54.10 17.88 -12.36
CA ASP A 227 53.40 18.78 -11.42
C ASP A 227 53.00 20.14 -12.03
N TRP A 228 53.23 20.34 -13.33
CA TRP A 228 53.06 21.63 -14.01
C TRP A 228 51.79 21.62 -14.88
N TYR A 229 50.83 22.48 -14.54
CA TYR A 229 49.49 22.50 -15.09
C TYR A 229 49.32 23.67 -16.06
N LEU A 230 48.87 23.38 -17.28
CA LEU A 230 48.64 24.38 -18.34
C LEU A 230 47.35 25.14 -18.07
N ILE A 231 47.42 26.47 -18.08
CA ILE A 231 46.27 27.37 -17.98
C ILE A 231 46.46 28.61 -18.86
N THR A 232 45.36 29.33 -19.06
CA THR A 232 45.35 30.73 -19.51
C THR A 232 44.85 31.59 -18.35
N TYR A 233 45.59 32.65 -17.99
CA TYR A 233 45.26 33.58 -16.92
C TYR A 233 45.68 34.99 -17.31
N GLY A 234 44.78 35.98 -17.16
CA GLY A 234 45.03 37.35 -17.60
C GLY A 234 45.38 37.47 -19.09
N GLY A 235 44.74 36.67 -19.95
CA GLY A 235 45.00 36.60 -21.39
C GLY A 235 46.30 35.89 -21.79
N LYS A 236 47.14 35.43 -20.85
CA LYS A 236 48.43 34.78 -21.14
C LYS A 236 48.39 33.30 -20.80
N THR A 237 49.03 32.48 -21.63
CA THR A 237 49.09 31.01 -21.47
C THR A 237 50.44 30.57 -20.91
N GLY A 238 50.43 29.61 -20.00
CA GLY A 238 51.64 29.09 -19.36
C GLY A 238 51.33 28.02 -18.32
N TYR A 239 52.29 27.75 -17.44
CA TYR A 239 52.23 26.65 -16.47
C TYR A 239 52.28 27.14 -15.03
N PHE A 240 51.44 26.59 -14.16
CA PHE A 240 51.54 26.78 -12.70
C PHE A 240 51.95 25.47 -12.02
N TYR A 241 52.54 25.58 -10.83
CA TYR A 241 52.94 24.42 -10.02
C TYR A 241 51.80 23.99 -9.09
N ILE A 242 51.33 22.74 -9.20
CA ILE A 242 50.15 22.26 -8.46
C ILE A 242 50.31 22.32 -6.93
N GLY A 243 51.56 22.22 -6.43
CA GLY A 243 51.85 22.34 -5.00
C GLY A 243 51.47 23.68 -4.37
N ASP A 244 51.30 24.74 -5.17
CA ASP A 244 50.85 26.06 -4.70
C ASP A 244 49.31 26.20 -4.63
N PHE A 245 48.56 25.21 -5.13
CA PHE A 245 47.11 25.26 -5.29
C PHE A 245 46.40 24.13 -4.52
N THR A 246 45.09 24.23 -4.39
CA THR A 246 44.18 23.15 -3.97
C THR A 246 43.03 23.01 -4.97
N LYS A 247 42.31 21.89 -4.98
CA LYS A 247 41.09 21.76 -5.78
C LYS A 247 40.02 22.70 -5.22
N TYR A 248 39.41 23.52 -6.08
CA TYR A 248 38.40 24.49 -5.64
C TYR A 248 37.07 23.79 -5.37
N VAL A 249 36.45 24.13 -4.23
CA VAL A 249 35.11 23.70 -3.85
C VAL A 249 34.28 24.97 -3.62
N PRO A 250 33.20 25.22 -4.38
CA PRO A 250 32.39 26.41 -4.18
C PRO A 250 31.62 26.34 -2.85
N PRO A 251 31.34 27.49 -2.22
CA PRO A 251 30.34 27.60 -1.16
C PRO A 251 28.98 27.09 -1.65
N ILE A 252 28.23 26.40 -0.80
CA ILE A 252 26.83 26.11 -1.11
C ILE A 252 25.99 27.35 -0.81
N THR A 253 25.13 27.71 -1.75
CA THR A 253 24.00 28.63 -1.51
C THR A 253 22.71 27.82 -1.45
N TYR A 254 21.68 28.37 -0.79
CA TYR A 254 20.40 27.69 -0.56
C TYR A 254 19.26 28.55 -1.07
N THR A 255 18.24 27.92 -1.64
CA THR A 255 16.94 28.53 -1.90
C THR A 255 15.91 27.81 -1.04
N PHE A 256 15.25 28.54 -0.16
CA PHE A 256 14.20 28.01 0.72
C PHE A 256 12.83 28.20 0.10
N THR A 257 11.92 27.28 0.37
CA THR A 257 10.52 27.36 -0.07
C THR A 257 9.64 26.79 1.03
N ASN A 258 8.70 27.58 1.53
CA ASN A 258 7.71 27.12 2.48
C ASN A 258 6.71 26.20 1.78
N THR A 259 6.26 25.17 2.47
CA THR A 259 5.33 24.16 1.98
C THR A 259 4.21 23.99 2.99
N ASN A 260 3.10 23.37 2.56
CA ASN A 260 2.15 22.79 3.50
C ASN A 260 2.88 21.75 4.38
N GLU A 261 2.36 21.51 5.58
CA GLU A 261 2.91 20.50 6.49
C GLU A 261 2.83 19.12 5.83
N THR A 262 3.99 18.54 5.57
CA THR A 262 4.17 17.22 4.98
C THR A 262 4.94 16.35 5.95
N TYR A 263 4.53 15.08 6.06
CA TYR A 263 5.15 14.13 6.98
C TYR A 263 6.11 13.23 6.20
N TYR A 264 7.34 13.07 6.69
CA TYR A 264 8.41 12.35 6.01
C TYR A 264 9.00 11.25 6.88
N PHE A 265 9.02 10.01 6.39
CA PHE A 265 9.53 8.83 7.08
C PHE A 265 10.86 8.36 6.50
N THR A 266 11.79 7.97 7.35
CA THR A 266 13.13 7.47 6.96
C THR A 266 13.06 6.09 6.30
N LYS A 267 13.56 5.97 5.06
CA LYS A 267 13.61 4.70 4.30
C LYS A 267 14.63 3.70 4.88
N GLN A 268 15.69 4.25 5.46
CA GLN A 268 16.86 3.59 6.01
C GLN A 268 17.43 4.49 7.10
N THR A 269 18.58 4.16 7.70
CA THR A 269 19.25 5.08 8.64
C THR A 269 19.62 6.39 7.94
N ALA A 270 18.90 7.46 8.25
CA ALA A 270 19.04 8.78 7.64
C ALA A 270 19.86 9.72 8.53
N LYS A 271 20.62 10.63 7.92
CA LYS A 271 21.44 11.62 8.65
C LYS A 271 20.74 12.98 8.68
N LEU A 272 20.72 13.61 9.84
CA LEU A 272 20.23 14.98 10.04
C LEU A 272 21.41 15.96 10.14
N TYR A 273 21.32 17.08 9.45
CA TYR A 273 22.40 18.07 9.32
C TYR A 273 21.94 19.46 9.78
N ALA A 274 22.87 20.29 10.25
CA ALA A 274 22.58 21.68 10.65
C ALA A 274 22.23 22.61 9.47
N THR A 275 22.63 22.24 8.24
CA THR A 275 22.25 22.91 6.99
C THR A 275 22.00 21.86 5.90
N ALA A 276 21.38 22.27 4.79
CA ALA A 276 21.10 21.44 3.61
C ALA A 276 22.36 21.11 2.77
N ASP A 277 23.42 20.60 3.40
CA ASP A 277 24.72 20.28 2.80
C ASP A 277 25.34 19.04 3.47
N SER A 278 25.38 17.92 2.73
CA SER A 278 25.92 16.62 3.19
C SER A 278 27.44 16.63 3.46
N ARG A 279 28.15 17.70 3.04
CA ARG A 279 29.59 17.88 3.29
C ARG A 279 29.87 18.36 4.71
N ASN A 280 28.86 18.86 5.42
CA ASN A 280 28.94 19.18 6.84
C ASN A 280 28.88 17.90 7.69
N LYS A 281 29.37 17.98 8.93
CA LYS A 281 29.24 16.88 9.89
C LYS A 281 27.76 16.67 10.22
N GLU A 282 27.33 15.41 10.29
CA GLU A 282 26.00 15.05 10.77
C GLU A 282 25.82 15.44 12.26
N VAL A 283 24.59 15.80 12.61
CA VAL A 283 24.19 16.11 13.99
C VAL A 283 23.57 14.87 14.65
N TYR A 284 22.74 14.14 13.91
CA TYR A 284 22.11 12.89 14.35
C TYR A 284 22.06 11.87 13.21
N ALA A 285 21.97 10.59 13.56
CA ALA A 285 21.64 9.50 12.65
C ALA A 285 20.39 8.79 13.20
N ILE A 286 19.33 8.71 12.39
CA ILE A 286 18.01 8.26 12.78
C ILE A 286 17.70 6.94 12.06
N PRO A 287 17.31 5.86 12.74
CA PRO A 287 16.94 4.59 12.10
C PRO A 287 15.78 4.72 11.10
N ALA A 288 15.57 3.68 10.29
CA ALA A 288 14.41 3.56 9.40
C ALA A 288 13.07 3.66 10.17
N GLY A 289 11.99 4.06 9.49
CA GLY A 289 10.63 4.08 10.06
C GLY A 289 10.35 5.21 11.06
N ASN A 290 11.23 6.21 11.18
CA ASN A 290 11.02 7.38 12.03
C ASN A 290 10.51 8.57 11.18
N GLY A 291 9.49 9.25 11.67
CA GLY A 291 8.69 10.23 10.93
C GLY A 291 8.81 11.66 11.46
N PHE A 292 8.90 12.61 10.54
CA PHE A 292 9.10 14.04 10.81
C PHE A 292 8.07 14.90 10.09
N ALA A 293 7.49 15.88 10.77
CA ALA A 293 6.76 16.97 10.12
C ALA A 293 7.74 17.97 9.48
N SER A 294 7.40 18.50 8.31
CA SER A 294 8.16 19.55 7.62
C SER A 294 7.23 20.52 6.90
N THR A 295 7.50 21.82 7.06
CA THR A 295 6.79 22.95 6.43
C THR A 295 7.70 23.78 5.52
N GLN A 296 8.92 23.28 5.25
CA GLN A 296 9.90 24.02 4.47
C GLN A 296 10.90 23.06 3.80
N GLN A 297 11.10 23.26 2.50
CA GLN A 297 12.14 22.61 1.73
C GLN A 297 13.29 23.58 1.41
N ALA A 298 14.50 23.04 1.26
CA ALA A 298 15.70 23.77 0.87
C ALA A 298 16.32 23.08 -0.34
N LYS A 299 16.50 23.82 -1.44
CA LYS A 299 17.28 23.38 -2.60
C LYS A 299 18.66 24.00 -2.53
N ASN A 300 19.70 23.17 -2.52
CA ASN A 300 21.08 23.64 -2.46
C ASN A 300 21.67 23.89 -3.87
N SER A 301 22.78 24.61 -3.97
CA SER A 301 23.41 24.94 -5.26
C SER A 301 24.04 23.75 -6.02
N LEU A 302 24.02 22.54 -5.44
CA LEU A 302 24.32 21.29 -6.15
C LEU A 302 23.07 20.66 -6.80
N GLY A 303 21.90 21.27 -6.59
CA GLY A 303 20.61 20.79 -7.09
C GLY A 303 19.89 19.80 -6.15
N GLU A 304 20.46 19.48 -5.00
CA GLU A 304 19.88 18.55 -4.04
C GLU A 304 18.71 19.18 -3.27
N LEU A 305 17.68 18.38 -2.99
CA LEU A 305 16.51 18.77 -2.23
C LEU A 305 16.58 18.21 -0.81
N TRP A 306 16.23 19.06 0.15
CA TRP A 306 16.28 18.78 1.58
C TRP A 306 15.00 19.28 2.25
N TYR A 307 14.58 18.61 3.32
CA TYR A 307 13.42 19.02 4.12
C TYR A 307 13.88 19.46 5.50
N ARG A 308 13.37 20.60 5.96
CA ARG A 308 13.62 21.10 7.33
C ARG A 308 12.71 20.35 8.30
N VAL A 309 13.30 19.72 9.30
CA VAL A 309 12.61 18.92 10.31
C VAL A 309 13.00 19.39 11.71
N ASN A 310 12.09 19.28 12.68
CA ASN A 310 12.42 19.49 14.08
C ASN A 310 12.74 18.14 14.74
N TYR A 311 13.85 18.07 15.47
CA TYR A 311 14.22 16.90 16.26
C TYR A 311 14.97 17.33 17.52
N GLU A 312 14.57 16.82 18.69
CA GLU A 312 15.08 17.25 20.00
C GLU A 312 15.13 18.79 20.17
N GLY A 313 14.08 19.47 19.69
CA GLY A 313 13.92 20.92 19.75
C GLY A 313 14.76 21.71 18.75
N LYS A 314 15.51 21.05 17.86
CA LYS A 314 16.42 21.70 16.89
C LYS A 314 15.88 21.62 15.47
N ASP A 315 15.98 22.72 14.75
CA ASP A 315 15.79 22.76 13.30
C ASP A 315 16.99 22.14 12.58
N LEU A 316 16.73 21.09 11.80
CA LEU A 316 17.72 20.30 11.08
C LEU A 316 17.23 19.99 9.67
N TYR A 317 18.10 19.45 8.83
CA TYR A 317 17.80 19.10 7.44
C TYR A 317 18.05 17.62 7.17
N VAL A 318 17.06 16.95 6.56
CA VAL A 318 17.17 15.59 6.02
C VAL A 318 17.16 15.63 4.49
N ASN A 319 17.94 14.77 3.83
CA ASN A 319 17.97 14.71 2.38
C ASN A 319 16.70 14.05 1.83
N SER A 320 16.11 14.59 0.77
CA SER A 320 14.87 14.03 0.19
C SER A 320 15.04 12.60 -0.34
N LYS A 321 16.27 12.16 -0.62
CA LYS A 321 16.56 10.78 -1.05
C LYS A 321 16.35 9.77 0.08
N ASP A 322 16.60 10.15 1.33
CA ASP A 322 16.58 9.25 2.49
C ASP A 322 15.18 9.06 3.10
N VAL A 323 14.17 9.82 2.63
CA VAL A 323 12.80 9.79 3.17
C VAL A 323 11.71 9.56 2.10
N THR A 324 10.57 9.00 2.50
CA THR A 324 9.29 9.01 1.77
C THR A 324 8.31 9.96 2.43
N SER A 325 7.37 10.53 1.68
CA SER A 325 6.25 11.30 2.23
C SER A 325 5.09 10.36 2.60
N GLU A 326 4.50 10.57 3.77
CA GLU A 326 3.31 9.86 4.27
C GLU A 326 2.18 10.86 4.59
N SER A 327 0.96 10.35 4.73
CA SER A 327 -0.23 11.14 5.03
C SER A 327 -1.10 10.48 6.10
N PHE A 328 -1.78 11.32 6.89
CA PHE A 328 -2.75 10.81 7.86
C PHE A 328 -3.96 10.16 7.18
N THR A 329 -4.41 9.04 7.74
CA THR A 329 -5.69 8.42 7.44
C THR A 329 -6.58 8.46 8.69
N THR A 330 -7.85 8.82 8.50
CA THR A 330 -8.87 8.82 9.55
C THR A 330 -9.81 7.63 9.38
N PHE A 331 -10.37 7.17 10.49
CA PHE A 331 -11.29 6.03 10.55
C PHE A 331 -12.24 6.19 11.74
N ALA A 332 -13.31 5.40 11.78
CA ALA A 332 -14.23 5.41 12.93
C ALA A 332 -13.48 5.06 14.22
N GLU A 333 -13.77 5.77 15.32
CA GLU A 333 -13.07 5.58 16.59
C GLU A 333 -13.09 4.11 17.01
N THR A 334 -11.90 3.53 17.10
CA THR A 334 -11.69 2.11 17.34
C THR A 334 -10.86 1.95 18.61
N LYS A 335 -11.30 1.03 19.48
CA LYS A 335 -10.58 0.65 20.69
C LYS A 335 -9.52 -0.41 20.36
N TYR A 336 -8.35 -0.25 20.96
CA TYR A 336 -7.20 -1.15 20.84
C TYR A 336 -6.73 -1.54 22.24
N ILE A 337 -6.29 -2.78 22.42
CA ILE A 337 -5.78 -3.32 23.68
C ILE A 337 -4.29 -3.64 23.55
N ALA A 338 -3.49 -3.20 24.52
CA ALA A 338 -2.04 -3.44 24.51
C ALA A 338 -1.74 -4.93 24.73
N ASN A 339 -1.02 -5.55 23.80
CA ASN A 339 -0.64 -6.97 23.84
C ASN A 339 0.46 -7.25 24.89
N LYS A 340 1.22 -6.21 25.26
CA LYS A 340 2.36 -6.20 26.19
C LYS A 340 2.54 -4.78 26.75
N SER A 341 3.44 -4.58 27.71
CA SER A 341 3.85 -3.21 28.09
C SER A 341 4.59 -2.54 26.93
N THR A 342 4.24 -1.30 26.61
CA THR A 342 4.82 -0.54 25.48
C THR A 342 4.78 0.97 25.78
N ASP A 343 5.42 1.79 24.95
CA ASP A 343 5.55 3.24 25.20
C ASP A 343 4.60 4.08 24.33
N LEU A 344 4.14 5.20 24.89
CA LEU A 344 3.56 6.33 24.16
C LEU A 344 4.70 7.25 23.68
N TYR A 345 4.78 7.53 22.39
CA TYR A 345 5.82 8.38 21.80
C TYR A 345 5.31 9.77 21.43
N ALA A 346 6.20 10.77 21.49
CA ALA A 346 5.88 12.17 21.14
C ALA A 346 5.73 12.42 19.63
N SER A 347 6.25 11.53 18.79
CA SER A 347 6.15 11.54 17.33
C SER A 347 6.32 10.09 16.83
N PHE A 348 6.25 9.90 15.52
CA PHE A 348 6.28 8.60 14.86
C PHE A 348 7.70 8.01 14.87
N GLY A 349 7.92 6.92 15.59
CA GLY A 349 9.21 6.22 15.61
C GLY A 349 9.87 6.17 16.99
N ASN A 350 10.65 5.11 17.21
CA ASN A 350 11.29 4.82 18.50
C ASN A 350 12.49 5.73 18.83
N ALA A 351 12.96 6.57 17.91
CA ALA A 351 13.99 7.57 18.18
C ALA A 351 13.43 8.83 18.88
N HIS A 352 12.11 8.98 18.98
CA HIS A 352 11.48 10.14 19.62
C HIS A 352 11.28 9.95 21.13
N LYS A 353 11.18 11.07 21.84
CA LYS A 353 10.90 11.11 23.28
C LYS A 353 9.68 10.24 23.65
N LYS A 354 9.90 9.31 24.59
CA LYS A 354 8.86 8.57 25.31
C LYS A 354 8.11 9.51 26.26
N LEU A 355 6.79 9.45 26.26
CA LEU A 355 5.90 10.28 27.06
C LEU A 355 5.38 9.54 28.31
N ALA A 356 4.99 8.28 28.16
CA ALA A 356 4.49 7.41 29.23
C ALA A 356 4.65 5.93 28.84
N GLU A 357 4.67 5.04 29.82
CA GLU A 357 4.52 3.59 29.61
C GLU A 357 3.02 3.22 29.68
N ILE A 358 2.57 2.36 28.77
CA ILE A 358 1.23 1.80 28.65
C ILE A 358 1.31 0.32 29.05
N PRO A 359 0.75 -0.10 30.20
CA PRO A 359 0.76 -1.49 30.64
C PRO A 359 0.01 -2.43 29.69
N ALA A 360 0.40 -3.71 29.67
CA ALA A 360 -0.35 -4.77 29.00
C ALA A 360 -1.82 -4.82 29.43
N ASN A 361 -2.71 -5.18 28.50
CA ASN A 361 -4.17 -5.17 28.64
C ASN A 361 -4.83 -3.78 28.80
N THR A 362 -4.06 -2.68 28.75
CA THR A 362 -4.64 -1.32 28.71
C THR A 362 -5.38 -1.09 27.40
N VAL A 363 -6.60 -0.55 27.47
CA VAL A 363 -7.39 -0.17 26.30
C VAL A 363 -7.22 1.32 25.99
N VAL A 364 -6.93 1.64 24.72
CA VAL A 364 -6.82 3.01 24.18
C VAL A 364 -7.73 3.17 22.96
N SER A 365 -8.25 4.38 22.74
CA SER A 365 -9.01 4.72 21.52
C SER A 365 -8.13 5.43 20.49
N SER A 366 -8.32 5.12 19.21
CA SER A 366 -7.76 5.88 18.09
C SER A 366 -8.78 6.04 16.96
N ALA A 367 -8.70 7.17 16.25
CA ALA A 367 -9.47 7.48 15.05
C ALA A 367 -8.60 8.03 13.90
N LYS A 368 -7.26 8.06 14.09
CA LYS A 368 -6.30 8.73 13.19
C LYS A 368 -4.94 8.05 13.27
N ARG A 369 -4.36 7.69 12.13
CA ARG A 369 -3.03 7.06 12.01
C ARG A 369 -2.22 7.59 10.83
N ILE A 370 -0.91 7.41 10.85
CA ILE A 370 -0.01 7.65 9.71
C ILE A 370 0.98 6.48 9.64
N GLY A 371 0.98 5.78 8.50
CA GLY A 371 1.51 4.41 8.44
C GLY A 371 0.95 3.55 9.58
N ASP A 372 1.85 2.90 10.32
CA ASP A 372 1.58 2.01 11.44
C ASP A 372 1.54 2.73 12.81
N TRP A 373 1.63 4.06 12.81
CA TRP A 373 1.60 4.89 14.02
C TRP A 373 0.22 5.50 14.25
N TYR A 374 -0.41 5.13 15.37
CA TYR A 374 -1.77 5.51 15.71
C TYR A 374 -1.77 6.60 16.77
N SER A 375 -2.53 7.67 16.54
CA SER A 375 -2.69 8.76 17.51
C SER A 375 -3.66 8.35 18.60
N VAL A 376 -3.26 8.48 19.86
CA VAL A 376 -4.05 8.12 21.04
C VAL A 376 -3.86 9.14 22.15
N THR A 377 -4.86 9.27 23.01
CA THR A 377 -4.75 10.00 24.28
C THR A 377 -4.73 8.99 25.42
N TYR A 378 -3.65 8.98 26.20
CA TYR A 378 -3.48 8.10 27.36
C TYR A 378 -3.14 8.94 28.60
N ASN A 379 -3.90 8.76 29.68
CA ASN A 379 -3.79 9.56 30.92
C ASN A 379 -3.73 11.08 30.66
N GLY A 380 -4.61 11.58 29.78
CA GLY A 380 -4.67 13.00 29.37
C GLY A 380 -3.55 13.48 28.45
N THR A 381 -2.56 12.63 28.15
CA THR A 381 -1.43 12.95 27.27
C THR A 381 -1.69 12.44 25.86
N LEU A 382 -1.66 13.35 24.88
CA LEU A 382 -1.72 13.01 23.45
C LEU A 382 -0.34 12.50 22.98
N GLY A 383 -0.32 11.39 22.25
CA GLY A 383 0.88 10.86 21.61
C GLY A 383 0.58 9.82 20.55
N TYR A 384 1.58 9.02 20.22
CA TYR A 384 1.50 7.97 19.19
C TYR A 384 1.98 6.62 19.72
N ILE A 385 1.27 5.57 19.31
CA ILE A 385 1.62 4.16 19.58
C ILE A 385 1.92 3.44 18.26
N TYR A 386 2.74 2.40 18.32
CA TYR A 386 3.01 1.50 17.21
C TYR A 386 2.04 0.32 17.22
N ILE A 387 1.36 0.06 16.10
CA ILE A 387 0.17 -0.80 16.11
C ILE A 387 0.46 -2.29 16.39
N ASP A 388 1.63 -2.81 16.04
CA ASP A 388 1.98 -4.24 16.27
C ASP A 388 2.01 -4.61 17.77
N ASP A 389 2.14 -3.62 18.65
CA ASP A 389 2.09 -3.81 20.10
C ASP A 389 0.65 -3.90 20.65
N PHE A 390 -0.36 -3.74 19.79
CA PHE A 390 -1.77 -3.68 20.14
C PHE A 390 -2.63 -4.60 19.27
N SER A 391 -3.72 -5.12 19.82
CA SER A 391 -4.80 -5.78 19.07
C SER A 391 -6.04 -4.90 19.05
N LYS A 392 -6.97 -5.09 18.10
CA LYS A 392 -8.30 -4.48 18.21
C LYS A 392 -8.99 -5.03 19.46
N ALA A 393 -9.51 -4.15 20.32
CA ALA A 393 -10.25 -4.57 21.50
C ALA A 393 -11.56 -5.24 21.06
N ILE A 394 -11.78 -6.47 21.52
CA ILE A 394 -13.04 -7.19 21.30
C ILE A 394 -14.15 -6.55 22.13
N ASN A 395 -15.21 -6.09 21.45
CA ASN A 395 -16.36 -5.50 22.14
C ASN A 395 -17.41 -6.58 22.39
N GLU A 396 -17.81 -6.74 23.65
CA GLU A 396 -19.00 -7.49 24.03
C GLU A 396 -20.24 -6.60 23.94
N VAL A 397 -21.23 -7.01 23.17
CA VAL A 397 -22.56 -6.37 23.09
C VAL A 397 -23.55 -7.26 23.82
N PRO A 398 -24.24 -6.77 24.88
CA PRO A 398 -25.27 -7.55 25.57
C PRO A 398 -26.36 -8.01 24.60
N ILE A 399 -26.70 -9.29 24.67
CA ILE A 399 -27.87 -9.84 24.01
C ILE A 399 -29.04 -9.54 24.93
N ALA A 400 -29.98 -8.70 24.48
CA ALA A 400 -31.20 -8.43 25.22
C ALA A 400 -31.91 -9.75 25.55
N ALA A 401 -32.52 -9.84 26.74
CA ALA A 401 -33.20 -11.05 27.23
C ALA A 401 -34.33 -11.48 26.28
N SER A 402 -33.95 -12.30 25.30
CA SER A 402 -34.81 -12.70 24.19
C SER A 402 -35.53 -14.00 24.53
N LYS A 403 -36.70 -14.22 23.92
CA LYS A 403 -37.45 -15.49 24.07
C LYS A 403 -36.89 -16.62 23.19
N LEU A 404 -35.67 -16.47 22.69
CA LEU A 404 -35.02 -17.39 21.76
C LEU A 404 -34.24 -18.46 22.53
N THR A 405 -34.51 -19.73 22.24
CA THR A 405 -33.70 -20.84 22.74
C THR A 405 -32.52 -21.04 21.79
N TYR A 406 -31.30 -20.95 22.31
CA TYR A 406 -30.10 -21.28 21.55
C TYR A 406 -29.65 -22.71 21.86
N ILE A 407 -29.19 -23.41 20.83
CA ILE A 407 -28.62 -24.75 20.93
C ILE A 407 -27.28 -24.84 20.22
N THR A 408 -26.45 -25.79 20.60
CA THR A 408 -25.29 -26.18 19.80
C THR A 408 -25.72 -26.97 18.55
N THR A 409 -25.04 -26.71 17.43
CA THR A 409 -25.29 -27.36 16.14
C THR A 409 -24.32 -28.50 15.85
N SER A 410 -23.23 -28.57 16.61
CA SER A 410 -22.28 -29.68 16.77
C SER A 410 -21.71 -29.65 18.19
N ALA A 411 -20.94 -30.67 18.59
CA ALA A 411 -20.09 -30.52 19.77
C ALA A 411 -19.11 -29.34 19.60
N VAL A 412 -18.81 -28.62 20.69
CA VAL A 412 -17.95 -27.42 20.66
C VAL A 412 -17.24 -27.14 21.98
N ALA A 413 -15.94 -26.80 21.89
CA ALA A 413 -15.14 -26.38 23.04
C ALA A 413 -15.50 -24.96 23.50
N VAL A 414 -15.74 -24.79 24.80
CA VAL A 414 -15.95 -23.50 25.47
C VAL A 414 -14.60 -22.90 25.84
N LYS A 415 -14.31 -21.73 25.30
CA LYS A 415 -13.02 -21.01 25.40
C LYS A 415 -13.04 -19.96 26.51
N LYS A 416 -11.89 -19.67 27.11
CA LYS A 416 -11.72 -18.67 28.19
C LYS A 416 -11.80 -17.23 27.71
N SER A 417 -11.42 -16.98 26.46
CA SER A 417 -11.62 -15.74 25.72
C SER A 417 -12.22 -16.03 24.34
N ALA A 418 -12.70 -15.01 23.66
CA ALA A 418 -13.29 -15.11 22.32
C ALA A 418 -12.22 -15.29 21.21
N ASP A 419 -11.42 -16.35 21.32
CA ASP A 419 -10.27 -16.65 20.46
C ASP A 419 -10.12 -18.19 20.33
N GLU A 420 -9.87 -18.67 19.11
CA GLU A 420 -9.64 -20.08 18.81
C GLU A 420 -8.40 -20.64 19.54
N ALA A 421 -7.35 -19.81 19.71
CA ALA A 421 -6.12 -20.18 20.41
C ALA A 421 -6.27 -20.21 21.95
N SER A 422 -7.42 -19.75 22.48
CA SER A 422 -7.65 -19.65 23.92
C SER A 422 -7.73 -21.02 24.62
N GLU A 423 -7.47 -20.99 25.93
CA GLU A 423 -7.65 -22.11 26.85
C GLU A 423 -9.08 -22.65 26.81
N ILE A 424 -9.23 -23.99 26.82
CA ILE A 424 -10.53 -24.67 26.87
C ILE A 424 -10.94 -24.87 28.32
N ILE A 425 -12.14 -24.41 28.68
CA ILE A 425 -12.70 -24.52 30.05
C ILE A 425 -13.58 -25.78 30.20
N THR A 426 -14.32 -26.12 29.15
CA THR A 426 -15.21 -27.30 29.07
C THR A 426 -15.60 -27.54 27.61
N GLU A 427 -16.36 -28.59 27.34
CA GLU A 427 -16.98 -28.87 26.04
C GLU A 427 -18.50 -28.96 26.17
N LEU A 428 -19.23 -28.48 25.17
CA LEU A 428 -20.67 -28.67 25.02
C LEU A 428 -20.91 -29.77 23.98
N PRO A 429 -21.65 -30.85 24.32
CA PRO A 429 -22.15 -31.82 23.34
C PRO A 429 -23.02 -31.16 22.25
N ASP A 430 -23.30 -31.88 21.17
CA ASP A 430 -24.32 -31.47 20.22
C ASP A 430 -25.72 -31.38 20.87
N LEU A 431 -26.58 -30.48 20.38
CA LEU A 431 -27.92 -30.19 20.90
C LEU A 431 -27.97 -29.68 22.36
N SER A 432 -26.85 -29.18 22.90
CA SER A 432 -26.80 -28.56 24.23
C SER A 432 -27.52 -27.21 24.22
N VAL A 433 -28.50 -27.02 25.10
CA VAL A 433 -29.16 -25.74 25.31
C VAL A 433 -28.20 -24.75 25.98
N VAL A 434 -28.11 -23.54 25.44
CA VAL A 434 -27.34 -22.44 26.02
C VAL A 434 -28.15 -21.14 26.05
N SER A 435 -27.78 -20.24 26.96
CA SER A 435 -28.32 -18.88 27.05
C SER A 435 -27.19 -17.87 26.87
N PRO A 436 -26.85 -17.48 25.63
CA PRO A 436 -25.82 -16.49 25.37
C PRO A 436 -26.18 -15.13 25.96
N THR A 437 -25.27 -14.54 26.72
CA THR A 437 -25.46 -13.24 27.39
C THR A 437 -24.93 -12.08 26.56
N HIS A 438 -23.88 -12.31 25.77
CA HIS A 438 -23.23 -11.28 24.95
C HIS A 438 -22.82 -11.85 23.59
N LYS A 439 -22.95 -11.03 22.56
CA LYS A 439 -22.34 -11.24 21.24
C LYS A 439 -21.04 -10.45 21.19
N VAL A 440 -19.94 -11.09 20.81
CA VAL A 440 -18.64 -10.46 20.63
C VAL A 440 -18.51 -9.97 19.19
N SER A 441 -17.84 -8.83 19.00
CA SER A 441 -17.66 -8.19 17.68
C SER A 441 -16.98 -9.07 16.62
N ASN A 442 -16.27 -10.14 17.01
CA ASN A 442 -15.64 -11.12 16.12
C ASN A 442 -16.50 -12.37 15.86
N GLY A 443 -17.80 -12.35 16.19
CA GLY A 443 -18.75 -13.44 15.91
C GLY A 443 -18.84 -14.52 16.99
N TRP A 444 -18.10 -14.39 18.10
CA TRP A 444 -18.22 -15.28 19.26
C TRP A 444 -19.40 -14.90 20.16
N TYR A 445 -19.81 -15.84 21.00
CA TYR A 445 -20.94 -15.70 21.92
C TYR A 445 -20.52 -16.13 23.33
N LYS A 446 -20.81 -15.29 24.32
CA LYS A 446 -20.50 -15.53 25.73
C LYS A 446 -21.62 -16.32 26.37
N ILE A 447 -21.32 -17.52 26.85
CA ILE A 447 -22.28 -18.45 27.44
C ILE A 447 -21.91 -18.76 28.90
N SER A 448 -22.89 -19.18 29.67
CA SER A 448 -22.70 -19.82 30.97
C SER A 448 -23.30 -21.22 30.92
N PHE A 449 -22.55 -22.22 31.35
CA PHE A 449 -22.95 -23.62 31.37
C PHE A 449 -22.28 -24.33 32.56
N ASP A 450 -23.05 -25.08 33.34
CA ASP A 450 -22.57 -25.78 34.55
C ASP A 450 -21.72 -24.88 35.48
N GLY A 451 -22.22 -23.67 35.76
CA GLY A 451 -21.55 -22.66 36.58
C GLY A 451 -20.30 -22.00 35.96
N LYS A 452 -19.81 -22.48 34.81
CA LYS A 452 -18.64 -21.97 34.09
C LYS A 452 -19.06 -20.96 33.02
N THR A 453 -18.39 -19.81 32.98
CA THR A 453 -18.57 -18.79 31.93
C THR A 453 -17.42 -18.84 30.94
N GLY A 454 -17.74 -18.77 29.64
CA GLY A 454 -16.76 -18.73 28.56
C GLY A 454 -17.38 -18.35 27.23
N TYR A 455 -16.69 -18.63 26.12
CA TYR A 455 -17.07 -18.21 24.78
C TYR A 455 -17.11 -19.40 23.82
N VAL A 456 -18.06 -19.37 22.89
CA VAL A 456 -18.15 -20.31 21.75
C VAL A 456 -18.29 -19.52 20.44
N PRO A 457 -17.78 -20.02 19.31
CA PRO A 457 -17.95 -19.36 18.03
C PRO A 457 -19.43 -19.42 17.60
N GLY A 458 -19.99 -18.33 17.09
CA GLY A 458 -21.42 -18.30 16.72
C GLY A 458 -21.83 -19.35 15.68
N ILE A 459 -20.91 -19.83 14.85
CA ILE A 459 -21.18 -20.87 13.84
C ILE A 459 -21.56 -22.23 14.44
N SER A 460 -21.15 -22.52 15.69
CA SER A 460 -21.54 -23.74 16.40
C SER A 460 -22.89 -23.60 17.13
N LEU A 461 -23.60 -22.48 16.94
CA LEU A 461 -24.90 -22.22 17.55
C LEU A 461 -26.01 -22.15 16.49
N GLY A 462 -27.23 -22.44 16.94
CA GLY A 462 -28.46 -22.21 16.22
C GLY A 462 -29.58 -21.78 17.15
N ILE A 463 -30.61 -21.15 16.61
CA ILE A 463 -31.81 -20.73 17.32
C ILE A 463 -32.92 -21.72 16.98
N THR A 464 -33.57 -22.30 18.00
CA THR A 464 -34.61 -23.32 17.83
C THR A 464 -35.90 -22.98 18.57
N GLY A 465 -36.99 -23.63 18.16
CA GLY A 465 -38.28 -23.65 18.84
C GLY A 465 -38.61 -24.98 19.53
N ASP A 466 -37.67 -25.93 19.55
CA ASP A 466 -37.79 -27.21 20.26
C ASP A 466 -38.03 -26.98 21.78
N PRO A 467 -38.92 -27.74 22.46
CA PRO A 467 -39.01 -27.75 23.92
C PRO A 467 -37.81 -28.38 24.65
N MET A 468 -36.95 -29.13 23.96
CA MET A 468 -35.70 -29.76 24.43
C MET A 468 -35.83 -30.88 25.48
N GLU A 469 -36.80 -30.81 26.39
CA GLU A 469 -36.93 -31.76 27.51
C GLU A 469 -38.10 -32.74 27.31
N ASN A 470 -39.26 -32.27 26.87
CA ASN A 470 -40.46 -33.10 26.68
C ASN A 470 -41.28 -32.62 25.49
N ARG A 471 -41.86 -33.58 24.76
CA ARG A 471 -42.71 -33.37 23.58
C ARG A 471 -44.21 -33.61 23.87
N ASP A 472 -44.59 -33.97 25.09
CA ASP A 472 -45.98 -33.99 25.54
C ASP A 472 -46.59 -32.57 25.52
N GLY A 473 -47.31 -32.23 24.45
CA GLY A 473 -48.01 -30.95 24.33
C GLY A 473 -48.49 -30.65 22.92
N TYR A 474 -49.29 -29.58 22.78
CA TYR A 474 -49.93 -29.22 21.50
C TYR A 474 -48.98 -28.94 20.33
N GLN A 475 -47.69 -28.69 20.58
CA GLN A 475 -46.69 -28.52 19.51
C GLN A 475 -46.43 -29.81 18.72
N PHE A 476 -46.74 -30.98 19.29
CA PHE A 476 -46.42 -32.30 18.72
C PHE A 476 -47.63 -33.25 18.58
N ILE A 477 -48.86 -32.79 18.87
CA ILE A 477 -50.06 -33.60 18.60
C ILE A 477 -50.32 -33.70 17.09
N ASP A 478 -50.82 -34.84 16.63
CA ASP A 478 -51.27 -34.99 15.24
C ASP A 478 -52.51 -34.11 14.99
N LEU A 479 -52.35 -33.08 14.16
CA LEU A 479 -53.36 -32.06 13.86
C LEU A 479 -54.46 -32.57 12.91
N ARG A 480 -54.48 -33.88 12.61
CA ARG A 480 -55.58 -34.57 11.94
C ARG A 480 -56.53 -35.25 12.92
N THR A 481 -56.24 -35.26 14.22
CA THR A 481 -57.17 -35.76 15.25
C THR A 481 -58.23 -34.72 15.57
N GLN A 482 -59.42 -35.19 15.94
CA GLN A 482 -60.49 -34.32 16.44
C GLN A 482 -60.13 -33.75 17.83
N SER A 483 -60.54 -32.51 18.08
CA SER A 483 -60.35 -31.85 19.38
C SER A 483 -61.67 -31.80 20.14
N PRO A 484 -61.69 -31.97 21.48
CA PRO A 484 -62.88 -31.80 22.29
C PRO A 484 -63.19 -30.32 22.61
N VAL A 485 -62.48 -29.36 22.00
CA VAL A 485 -62.72 -27.92 22.19
C VAL A 485 -64.14 -27.53 21.77
N THR A 486 -64.78 -26.67 22.55
CA THR A 486 -66.09 -26.10 22.24
C THR A 486 -65.97 -24.75 21.54
N ALA A 487 -67.00 -24.38 20.77
CA ALA A 487 -67.12 -23.04 20.18
C ALA A 487 -67.05 -21.93 21.25
N GLN A 488 -67.58 -22.19 22.46
CA GLN A 488 -67.59 -21.22 23.55
C GLN A 488 -66.18 -20.94 24.07
N GLN A 489 -65.36 -21.97 24.33
CA GLN A 489 -63.96 -21.78 24.77
C GLN A 489 -63.14 -20.94 23.78
N ILE A 490 -63.34 -21.15 22.48
CA ILE A 490 -62.70 -20.34 21.43
C ILE A 490 -63.19 -18.89 21.50
N ASN A 491 -64.51 -18.66 21.59
CA ASN A 491 -65.10 -17.32 21.69
C ASN A 491 -64.66 -16.56 22.95
N ASP A 492 -64.62 -17.22 24.11
CA ASP A 492 -64.21 -16.64 25.39
C ASP A 492 -62.75 -16.21 25.34
N TYR A 493 -61.87 -17.06 24.78
CA TYR A 493 -60.46 -16.74 24.63
C TYR A 493 -60.23 -15.57 23.67
N ILE A 494 -60.96 -15.49 22.55
CA ILE A 494 -60.89 -14.33 21.65
C ILE A 494 -61.36 -13.06 22.39
N THR A 495 -62.53 -13.11 23.01
CA THR A 495 -63.15 -11.97 23.71
C THR A 495 -62.27 -11.44 24.83
N LYS A 496 -61.61 -12.32 25.59
CA LYS A 496 -60.68 -11.97 26.68
C LYS A 496 -59.40 -11.24 26.20
N ASN A 497 -58.94 -11.49 24.98
CA ASN A 497 -57.64 -11.02 24.49
C ASN A 497 -57.73 -9.92 23.42
N VAL A 498 -58.90 -9.69 22.80
CA VAL A 498 -59.13 -8.52 21.96
C VAL A 498 -59.20 -7.27 22.85
N ALA A 499 -58.25 -6.34 22.65
CA ALA A 499 -58.18 -5.12 23.46
C ALA A 499 -59.44 -4.24 23.31
N ASN A 500 -59.89 -3.63 24.42
CA ASN A 500 -61.06 -2.77 24.47
C ASN A 500 -61.08 -1.72 23.34
N GLY A 501 -62.21 -1.64 22.63
CA GLY A 501 -62.40 -0.71 21.50
C GLY A 501 -61.87 -1.17 20.14
N LYS A 502 -61.16 -2.31 20.07
CA LYS A 502 -60.78 -2.93 18.79
C LYS A 502 -61.91 -3.79 18.22
N ILE A 503 -62.01 -3.81 16.90
CA ILE A 503 -62.89 -4.70 16.14
C ILE A 503 -62.10 -5.97 15.80
N SER A 504 -62.70 -7.14 15.99
CA SER A 504 -62.19 -8.44 15.52
C SER A 504 -63.18 -9.09 14.58
N ILE A 505 -62.71 -9.61 13.45
CA ILE A 505 -63.54 -10.44 12.55
C ILE A 505 -63.79 -11.87 13.09
N LEU A 506 -63.11 -12.26 14.17
CA LEU A 506 -63.27 -13.56 14.83
C LEU A 506 -64.34 -13.57 15.93
N THR A 507 -64.92 -12.42 16.31
CA THR A 507 -65.94 -12.34 17.37
C THR A 507 -67.12 -13.26 17.04
N ASN A 508 -67.45 -14.16 17.98
CA ASN A 508 -68.50 -15.17 17.85
C ASN A 508 -68.34 -16.06 16.59
N LYS A 509 -67.11 -16.50 16.27
CA LYS A 509 -66.81 -17.42 15.16
C LYS A 509 -66.29 -18.80 15.62
N GLY A 510 -66.33 -19.12 16.91
CA GLY A 510 -65.89 -20.40 17.44
C GLY A 510 -66.49 -21.62 16.73
N GLN A 511 -67.81 -21.59 16.43
CA GLN A 511 -68.50 -22.71 15.76
C GLN A 511 -67.98 -22.96 14.33
N LEU A 512 -67.65 -21.90 13.59
CA LEU A 512 -67.10 -21.99 12.24
C LEU A 512 -65.77 -22.76 12.19
N PHE A 513 -64.95 -22.66 13.25
CA PHE A 513 -63.75 -23.49 13.37
C PHE A 513 -64.08 -24.97 13.60
N ILE A 514 -65.10 -25.29 14.42
CA ILE A 514 -65.56 -26.67 14.63
C ILE A 514 -66.08 -27.27 13.31
N ASP A 515 -66.92 -26.52 12.59
CA ASP A 515 -67.57 -26.98 11.37
C ASP A 515 -66.55 -27.23 10.25
N ALA A 516 -65.65 -26.27 9.98
CA ALA A 516 -64.59 -26.43 8.98
C ALA A 516 -63.56 -27.51 9.36
N ALA A 517 -63.26 -27.66 10.65
CA ALA A 517 -62.37 -28.71 11.14
C ALA A 517 -62.96 -30.12 10.91
N LYS A 518 -64.26 -30.27 11.14
CA LYS A 518 -65.01 -31.50 10.85
C LYS A 518 -65.14 -31.78 9.35
N GLU A 519 -65.34 -30.74 8.53
CA GLU A 519 -65.46 -30.84 7.06
C GLU A 519 -64.16 -31.33 6.40
N TYR A 520 -63.00 -30.85 6.85
CA TYR A 520 -61.69 -31.15 6.24
C TYR A 520 -60.79 -32.09 7.06
N GLY A 521 -61.28 -32.64 8.18
CA GLY A 521 -60.53 -33.59 9.00
C GLY A 521 -59.27 -33.00 9.65
N VAL A 522 -59.34 -31.76 10.13
CA VAL A 522 -58.24 -31.09 10.87
C VAL A 522 -58.64 -30.82 12.32
N ASN A 523 -57.68 -30.59 13.19
CA ASN A 523 -57.90 -30.32 14.59
C ASN A 523 -58.47 -28.89 14.79
N ALA A 524 -59.67 -28.79 15.36
CA ALA A 524 -60.40 -27.51 15.48
C ALA A 524 -59.71 -26.49 16.39
N LEU A 525 -59.12 -26.94 17.50
CA LEU A 525 -58.36 -26.11 18.43
C LEU A 525 -57.14 -25.50 17.75
N TYR A 526 -56.44 -26.30 16.94
CA TYR A 526 -55.33 -25.81 16.11
C TYR A 526 -55.80 -24.78 15.08
N LEU A 527 -56.87 -25.05 14.33
CA LEU A 527 -57.34 -24.15 13.27
C LEU A 527 -57.73 -22.77 13.85
N ALA A 528 -58.37 -22.75 15.02
CA ALA A 528 -58.68 -21.53 15.77
C ALA A 528 -57.42 -20.84 16.30
N ALA A 529 -56.52 -21.56 16.97
CA ALA A 529 -55.28 -21.03 17.52
C ALA A 529 -54.34 -20.45 16.44
N HIS A 530 -54.27 -21.11 15.28
CA HIS A 530 -53.50 -20.69 14.12
C HIS A 530 -54.09 -19.40 13.52
N ALA A 531 -55.41 -19.35 13.29
CA ALA A 531 -56.08 -18.12 12.84
C ALA A 531 -55.85 -16.95 13.81
N ILE A 532 -55.94 -17.19 15.11
CA ILE A 532 -55.70 -16.19 16.16
C ILE A 532 -54.26 -15.67 16.12
N HIS A 533 -53.29 -16.57 15.92
CA HIS A 533 -51.86 -16.23 15.89
C HIS A 533 -51.54 -15.31 14.69
N GLU A 534 -51.90 -15.73 13.48
CA GLU A 534 -51.57 -15.01 12.24
C GLU A 534 -52.31 -13.67 12.09
N SER A 535 -53.55 -13.58 12.60
CA SER A 535 -54.38 -12.37 12.47
C SER A 535 -54.28 -11.41 13.65
N GLY A 536 -53.52 -11.75 14.71
CA GLY A 536 -53.53 -11.02 15.97
C GLY A 536 -54.95 -10.92 16.54
N PHE A 537 -55.57 -12.07 16.84
CA PHE A 537 -56.96 -12.20 17.30
C PHE A 537 -58.01 -11.60 16.34
N GLY A 538 -57.78 -11.67 15.03
CA GLY A 538 -58.71 -11.17 14.01
C GLY A 538 -58.69 -9.64 13.83
N THR A 539 -57.65 -8.96 14.33
CA THR A 539 -57.56 -7.49 14.36
C THR A 539 -56.55 -6.88 13.38
N SER A 540 -55.75 -7.70 12.68
CA SER A 540 -54.78 -7.21 11.69
C SER A 540 -55.46 -6.51 10.50
N HIS A 541 -54.75 -5.58 9.85
CA HIS A 541 -55.29 -4.90 8.67
C HIS A 541 -55.71 -5.87 7.57
N ILE A 542 -54.91 -6.92 7.33
CA ILE A 542 -55.19 -7.97 6.35
C ILE A 542 -56.46 -8.74 6.73
N ALA A 543 -56.62 -9.14 8.00
CA ALA A 543 -57.83 -9.78 8.49
C ALA A 543 -59.07 -8.89 8.28
N LEU A 544 -59.03 -7.66 8.79
CA LEU A 544 -60.15 -6.69 8.72
C LEU A 544 -60.53 -6.30 7.28
N GLY A 545 -59.55 -6.19 6.38
CA GLY A 545 -59.74 -5.64 5.03
C GLY A 545 -59.84 -6.66 3.91
N LYS A 546 -59.36 -7.89 4.12
CA LYS A 546 -59.33 -8.98 3.12
C LYS A 546 -60.11 -10.22 3.54
N ASN A 547 -60.67 -10.27 4.76
CA ASN A 547 -61.16 -11.49 5.42
C ASN A 547 -60.09 -12.61 5.48
N ASN A 548 -58.81 -12.25 5.49
CA ASN A 548 -57.70 -13.20 5.39
C ASN A 548 -56.99 -13.28 6.74
N LEU A 549 -57.31 -14.32 7.51
CA LEU A 549 -56.80 -14.49 8.87
C LEU A 549 -55.36 -15.00 8.92
N PHE A 550 -54.89 -15.63 7.85
CA PHE A 550 -53.64 -16.41 7.82
C PHE A 550 -52.54 -15.75 6.98
N GLY A 551 -52.71 -14.46 6.61
CA GLY A 551 -51.77 -13.74 5.75
C GLY A 551 -51.57 -14.39 4.37
N PHE A 552 -52.49 -15.26 3.92
CA PHE A 552 -52.24 -16.12 2.77
C PHE A 552 -52.05 -15.31 1.48
N GLY A 553 -50.97 -15.58 0.74
CA GLY A 553 -50.56 -14.80 -0.44
C GLY A 553 -49.80 -13.50 -0.12
N SER A 554 -49.45 -13.22 1.14
CA SER A 554 -48.60 -12.06 1.48
C SER A 554 -47.18 -12.22 0.95
N PHE A 555 -46.58 -11.10 0.54
CA PHE A 555 -45.15 -10.98 0.22
C PHE A 555 -44.58 -9.72 0.87
N ASP A 556 -43.36 -9.78 1.41
CA ASP A 556 -42.71 -8.67 2.13
C ASP A 556 -42.68 -7.35 1.36
N ALA A 557 -42.58 -7.40 0.03
CA ALA A 557 -42.55 -6.22 -0.83
C ALA A 557 -43.89 -5.46 -0.90
N SER A 558 -45.03 -6.10 -0.58
CA SER A 558 -46.38 -5.52 -0.63
C SER A 558 -47.41 -6.35 0.17
N PRO A 559 -47.22 -6.55 1.49
CA PRO A 559 -47.92 -7.60 2.24
C PRO A 559 -49.45 -7.50 2.14
N TYR A 560 -50.00 -6.28 2.16
CA TYR A 560 -51.46 -6.06 2.07
C TYR A 560 -52.03 -6.27 0.65
N ILE A 561 -51.35 -5.78 -0.39
CA ILE A 561 -51.82 -5.88 -1.79
C ILE A 561 -51.53 -7.27 -2.39
N ALA A 562 -50.48 -7.95 -1.92
CA ALA A 562 -50.21 -9.34 -2.28
C ALA A 562 -51.26 -10.29 -1.68
N SER A 563 -51.63 -10.08 -0.41
CA SER A 563 -52.61 -10.88 0.34
C SER A 563 -53.88 -11.16 -0.44
N TYR A 564 -54.28 -12.44 -0.47
CA TYR A 564 -55.55 -12.86 -1.08
C TYR A 564 -56.73 -12.20 -0.37
N ARG A 565 -57.70 -11.71 -1.15
CA ARG A 565 -59.02 -11.29 -0.67
C ARG A 565 -59.97 -12.48 -0.69
N PHE A 566 -60.65 -12.70 0.42
CA PHE A 566 -61.73 -13.66 0.58
C PHE A 566 -63.07 -12.93 0.69
N SER A 567 -64.13 -13.50 0.13
CA SER A 567 -65.48 -12.90 0.18
C SER A 567 -66.03 -12.86 1.61
N THR A 568 -65.75 -13.91 2.39
CA THR A 568 -66.17 -14.05 3.80
C THR A 568 -65.09 -14.70 4.65
N VAL A 569 -65.18 -14.50 5.97
CA VAL A 569 -64.33 -15.18 6.96
C VAL A 569 -64.53 -16.72 6.91
N ASP A 570 -65.75 -17.18 6.63
CA ASP A 570 -66.09 -18.59 6.40
C ASP A 570 -65.26 -19.19 5.26
N SER A 571 -65.24 -18.52 4.10
CA SER A 571 -64.48 -18.99 2.94
C SER A 571 -62.97 -19.06 3.21
N ASN A 572 -62.43 -18.16 4.05
CA ASN A 572 -61.02 -18.19 4.44
C ASN A 572 -60.68 -19.35 5.38
N ILE A 573 -61.50 -19.57 6.41
CA ILE A 573 -61.27 -20.66 7.39
C ILE A 573 -61.39 -22.02 6.71
N LYS A 574 -62.40 -22.24 5.86
CA LYS A 574 -62.56 -23.48 5.08
C LYS A 574 -61.42 -23.69 4.08
N TYR A 575 -61.06 -22.66 3.32
CA TYR A 575 -59.93 -22.72 2.39
C TYR A 575 -58.63 -23.13 3.09
N ILE A 576 -58.34 -22.55 4.26
CA ILE A 576 -57.11 -22.86 5.00
C ILE A 576 -57.17 -24.25 5.66
N ALA A 577 -58.31 -24.68 6.18
CA ALA A 577 -58.49 -26.06 6.66
C ALA A 577 -58.19 -27.07 5.55
N GLN A 578 -58.78 -26.89 4.37
CA GLN A 578 -58.54 -27.71 3.18
C GLN A 578 -57.07 -27.65 2.74
N GLN A 579 -56.49 -26.46 2.65
CA GLN A 579 -55.11 -26.22 2.21
C GLN A 579 -54.09 -26.88 3.16
N MET A 580 -54.27 -26.74 4.48
CA MET A 580 -53.36 -27.35 5.48
C MET A 580 -53.47 -28.87 5.46
N LYS A 581 -54.69 -29.43 5.37
CA LYS A 581 -54.90 -30.88 5.26
C LYS A 581 -54.29 -31.45 3.98
N ALA A 582 -54.49 -30.79 2.84
CA ALA A 582 -53.98 -31.21 1.55
C ALA A 582 -52.44 -31.11 1.44
N THR A 583 -51.80 -30.16 2.14
CA THR A 583 -50.33 -29.96 2.03
C THR A 583 -49.50 -30.19 3.29
N TYR A 584 -49.79 -29.56 4.42
CA TYR A 584 -48.85 -29.64 5.56
C TYR A 584 -49.02 -30.92 6.38
N LEU A 585 -50.23 -31.47 6.43
CA LEU A 585 -50.59 -32.55 7.35
C LEU A 585 -50.54 -33.96 6.76
N ASN A 586 -50.39 -34.13 5.44
CA ASN A 586 -50.40 -35.47 4.81
C ASN A 586 -49.30 -35.68 3.76
N PRO A 587 -48.68 -36.88 3.70
CA PRO A 587 -47.58 -37.22 2.79
C PRO A 587 -48.05 -37.57 1.36
N ALA A 588 -49.06 -36.86 0.84
CA ALA A 588 -49.59 -37.10 -0.50
C ALA A 588 -48.47 -37.07 -1.57
N SER A 589 -48.55 -37.92 -2.59
CA SER A 589 -47.44 -38.12 -3.55
C SER A 589 -46.96 -36.79 -4.16
N GLY A 590 -45.65 -36.53 -4.07
CA GLY A 590 -45.00 -35.30 -4.56
C GLY A 590 -45.12 -34.07 -3.66
N ASN A 591 -45.81 -34.15 -2.52
CA ASN A 591 -46.03 -33.02 -1.62
C ASN A 591 -44.84 -32.76 -0.69
N TRP A 592 -43.90 -31.95 -1.15
CA TRP A 592 -42.68 -31.57 -0.42
C TRP A 592 -42.91 -30.86 0.93
N ARG A 593 -44.10 -30.32 1.20
CA ARG A 593 -44.39 -29.56 2.44
C ARG A 593 -44.60 -30.45 3.66
N PHE A 594 -44.86 -31.74 3.49
CA PHE A 594 -45.08 -32.65 4.61
C PHE A 594 -43.77 -32.96 5.34
N LYS A 595 -43.70 -32.57 6.62
CA LYS A 595 -42.54 -32.82 7.52
C LYS A 595 -42.97 -33.35 8.89
N GLY A 596 -44.19 -33.85 8.99
CA GLY A 596 -44.86 -34.26 10.23
C GLY A 596 -46.23 -33.59 10.35
N ALA A 597 -47.24 -34.33 10.80
CA ALA A 597 -48.63 -33.85 10.89
C ALA A 597 -48.89 -32.97 12.13
N TYR A 598 -47.88 -32.27 12.64
CA TYR A 598 -47.88 -31.51 13.89
C TYR A 598 -47.16 -30.17 13.72
N LEU A 599 -47.35 -29.23 14.65
CA LEU A 599 -46.81 -27.86 14.53
C LEU A 599 -45.28 -27.84 14.39
N GLY A 600 -44.57 -28.58 15.26
CA GLY A 600 -43.13 -28.75 15.19
C GLY A 600 -42.33 -27.47 15.44
N PHE A 601 -41.14 -27.39 14.85
CA PHE A 601 -40.22 -26.25 14.97
C PHE A 601 -39.22 -26.22 13.82
N SER A 602 -38.58 -25.06 13.64
CA SER A 602 -37.38 -24.92 12.83
C SER A 602 -36.18 -24.62 13.73
N THR A 603 -35.02 -25.16 13.40
CA THR A 603 -33.72 -24.69 13.92
C THR A 603 -33.02 -23.90 12.83
N MET A 604 -32.60 -22.68 13.13
CA MET A 604 -31.90 -21.78 12.20
C MET A 604 -30.45 -21.61 12.67
N ASP A 605 -29.49 -21.64 11.76
CA ASP A 605 -28.12 -21.23 12.05
C ASP A 605 -28.06 -19.70 12.33
N MET A 606 -26.89 -19.22 12.77
CA MET A 606 -26.68 -17.80 13.06
C MET A 606 -26.67 -16.89 11.81
N ASN A 607 -26.91 -17.43 10.61
CA ASN A 607 -27.10 -16.71 9.35
C ASN A 607 -28.56 -16.75 8.88
N ASN A 608 -29.51 -17.19 9.72
CA ASN A 608 -30.92 -17.40 9.40
C ASN A 608 -31.17 -18.46 8.29
N LYS A 609 -30.30 -19.46 8.16
CA LYS A 609 -30.54 -20.63 7.30
C LYS A 609 -31.05 -21.80 8.16
N ARG A 610 -32.16 -22.42 7.74
CA ARG A 610 -32.70 -23.60 8.43
C ARG A 610 -31.74 -24.79 8.34
N ILE A 611 -31.58 -25.48 9.46
CA ILE A 611 -30.85 -26.73 9.61
C ILE A 611 -31.89 -27.85 9.48
N ASP A 612 -32.03 -28.38 8.26
CA ASP A 612 -33.09 -29.33 7.89
C ASP A 612 -33.07 -30.64 8.72
N SER A 613 -31.90 -31.10 9.18
CA SER A 613 -31.77 -32.28 10.05
C SER A 613 -32.18 -32.03 11.51
N LYS A 614 -32.43 -30.77 11.88
CA LYS A 614 -32.81 -30.31 13.23
C LYS A 614 -34.11 -29.50 13.19
N SER A 615 -35.00 -29.81 12.25
CA SER A 615 -36.27 -29.12 12.02
C SER A 615 -37.34 -30.12 11.60
N GLU A 616 -38.61 -29.90 11.97
CA GLU A 616 -39.71 -30.86 11.72
C GLU A 616 -41.09 -30.22 11.84
N GLY A 617 -42.13 -30.96 11.44
CA GLY A 617 -43.52 -30.52 11.46
C GLY A 617 -43.83 -29.38 10.49
N MET A 618 -44.97 -28.73 10.69
CA MET A 618 -45.42 -27.62 9.84
C MET A 618 -44.42 -26.46 9.80
N ASN A 619 -43.79 -26.14 10.94
CA ASN A 619 -42.87 -25.01 11.05
C ASN A 619 -41.59 -25.16 10.21
N PHE A 620 -41.32 -26.36 9.68
CA PHE A 620 -40.21 -26.57 8.74
C PHE A 620 -40.32 -25.64 7.52
N TYR A 621 -41.53 -25.50 6.95
CA TYR A 621 -41.77 -24.70 5.74
C TYR A 621 -42.85 -23.62 5.88
N TYR A 622 -43.63 -23.62 6.97
CA TYR A 622 -44.73 -22.67 7.12
C TYR A 622 -44.24 -21.25 7.49
N ALA A 623 -43.31 -21.14 8.44
CA ALA A 623 -42.80 -19.86 8.91
C ALA A 623 -41.26 -19.85 9.01
N THR A 624 -40.69 -18.65 9.02
CA THR A 624 -39.25 -18.43 9.27
C THR A 624 -38.92 -18.26 10.75
N ASP A 625 -39.92 -18.04 11.62
CA ASP A 625 -39.74 -17.99 13.08
C ASP A 625 -39.61 -19.41 13.67
N PRO A 626 -38.47 -19.77 14.28
CA PRO A 626 -38.29 -21.00 15.04
C PRO A 626 -39.45 -21.29 16.02
N ASN A 627 -40.00 -20.23 16.64
CA ASN A 627 -40.99 -20.31 17.70
C ASN A 627 -42.45 -20.29 17.23
N TRP A 628 -42.74 -20.20 15.93
CA TRP A 628 -44.12 -20.17 15.41
C TRP A 628 -45.00 -21.31 15.95
N GLY A 629 -44.49 -22.55 15.91
CA GLY A 629 -45.22 -23.73 16.41
C GLY A 629 -45.47 -23.67 17.93
N LYS A 630 -44.49 -23.18 18.69
CA LYS A 630 -44.58 -22.91 20.13
C LYS A 630 -45.54 -21.75 20.44
N GLY A 631 -45.68 -20.79 19.52
CA GLY A 631 -46.64 -19.69 19.56
C GLY A 631 -48.08 -20.17 19.43
N ILE A 632 -48.37 -20.97 18.41
CA ILE A 632 -49.71 -21.57 18.21
C ILE A 632 -50.04 -22.54 19.36
N ALA A 633 -49.10 -23.41 19.76
CA ALA A 633 -49.31 -24.33 20.88
C ALA A 633 -49.65 -23.60 22.19
N ARG A 634 -49.10 -22.39 22.41
CA ARG A 634 -49.45 -21.54 23.56
C ARG A 634 -50.90 -21.03 23.48
N HIS A 635 -51.39 -20.66 22.30
CA HIS A 635 -52.80 -20.31 22.12
C HIS A 635 -53.71 -21.52 22.34
N MET A 636 -53.34 -22.70 21.82
CA MET A 636 -54.07 -23.96 22.06
C MET A 636 -54.18 -24.25 23.56
N GLN A 637 -53.06 -24.22 24.29
CA GLN A 637 -52.99 -24.40 25.75
C GLN A 637 -53.85 -23.40 26.54
N ALA A 638 -53.99 -22.16 26.04
CA ALA A 638 -54.73 -21.10 26.71
C ALA A 638 -56.25 -21.11 26.42
N ILE A 639 -56.68 -21.79 25.34
CA ILE A 639 -58.09 -22.05 25.02
C ILE A 639 -58.57 -23.31 25.75
N LEU A 640 -57.77 -24.38 25.71
CA LEU A 640 -58.06 -25.68 26.31
C LEU A 640 -56.73 -26.26 26.84
N PRO A 641 -56.52 -26.40 28.17
CA PRO A 641 -55.32 -27.01 28.71
C PRO A 641 -55.03 -28.40 28.12
N TYR A 642 -53.77 -28.71 27.84
CA TYR A 642 -53.38 -30.00 27.26
C TYR A 642 -53.62 -31.17 28.22
N GLU A 643 -54.32 -32.19 27.73
CA GLU A 643 -54.40 -33.52 28.35
C GLU A 643 -53.90 -34.58 27.37
N LYS A 644 -53.19 -35.59 27.87
CA LYS A 644 -52.58 -36.65 27.03
C LYS A 644 -53.62 -37.49 26.28
N ALA A 645 -54.87 -37.53 26.74
CA ALA A 645 -55.97 -38.18 26.03
C ALA A 645 -56.30 -37.52 24.67
N TYR A 646 -55.91 -36.26 24.44
CA TYR A 646 -56.19 -35.56 23.18
C TYR A 646 -55.21 -35.94 22.05
N SER A 647 -54.09 -36.59 22.37
CA SER A 647 -53.11 -37.08 21.39
C SER A 647 -53.28 -38.57 21.02
N THR A 648 -54.24 -39.28 21.63
CA THR A 648 -54.52 -40.70 21.37
C THR A 648 -55.67 -40.95 20.39
N GLY A 649 -56.33 -39.91 19.89
CA GLY A 649 -57.40 -40.02 18.91
C GLY A 649 -56.90 -40.52 17.54
N ALA A 650 -57.76 -41.19 16.77
CA ALA A 650 -57.42 -41.58 15.40
C ALA A 650 -57.26 -40.33 14.52
N ALA A 651 -56.17 -40.28 13.74
CA ALA A 651 -55.98 -39.28 12.71
C ALA A 651 -56.97 -39.50 11.56
N ASP A 652 -57.66 -38.44 11.13
CA ASP A 652 -58.54 -38.52 9.97
C ASP A 652 -57.70 -38.85 8.69
N PRO A 653 -58.03 -39.94 7.96
CA PRO A 653 -57.23 -40.42 6.84
C PRO A 653 -57.58 -39.77 5.50
N ILE A 654 -58.63 -38.95 5.42
CA ILE A 654 -59.14 -38.42 4.16
C ILE A 654 -58.28 -37.22 3.74
N VAL A 655 -57.62 -37.31 2.59
CA VAL A 655 -56.84 -36.19 2.03
C VAL A 655 -57.69 -35.47 0.97
N PRO A 656 -58.15 -34.23 1.22
CA PRO A 656 -58.89 -33.46 0.23
C PRO A 656 -57.97 -33.01 -0.91
N LYS A 657 -58.56 -32.71 -2.06
CA LYS A 657 -57.83 -32.03 -3.15
C LYS A 657 -57.37 -30.65 -2.69
N LEU A 658 -56.25 -30.17 -3.25
CA LEU A 658 -55.80 -28.78 -3.10
C LEU A 658 -56.91 -27.82 -3.54
N PRO A 659 -57.26 -26.78 -2.76
CA PRO A 659 -58.26 -25.80 -3.18
C PRO A 659 -57.76 -24.92 -4.33
N ALA A 660 -58.66 -24.54 -5.23
CA ALA A 660 -58.36 -23.55 -6.27
C ALA A 660 -58.17 -22.15 -5.68
N ILE A 661 -57.40 -21.28 -6.35
CA ILE A 661 -57.21 -19.88 -5.90
C ILE A 661 -58.57 -19.21 -5.69
N PRO A 662 -58.86 -18.63 -4.52
CA PRO A 662 -60.16 -18.04 -4.22
C PRO A 662 -60.41 -16.82 -5.11
N VAL A 663 -61.66 -16.65 -5.54
CA VAL A 663 -62.07 -15.47 -6.31
C VAL A 663 -62.06 -14.22 -5.41
N GLY A 664 -61.30 -13.20 -5.81
CA GLY A 664 -61.20 -11.93 -5.10
C GLY A 664 -60.20 -10.98 -5.74
N SER A 665 -60.38 -9.68 -5.50
CA SER A 665 -59.53 -8.61 -6.02
C SER A 665 -59.54 -7.35 -5.16
N ASP A 666 -58.52 -6.52 -5.33
CA ASP A 666 -58.49 -5.13 -4.87
C ASP A 666 -58.87 -4.24 -6.06
N VAL A 667 -59.97 -3.49 -5.93
CA VAL A 667 -60.37 -2.45 -6.88
C VAL A 667 -59.87 -1.11 -6.36
N PHE A 668 -59.18 -0.36 -7.20
CA PHE A 668 -58.56 0.92 -6.87
C PHE A 668 -59.36 2.11 -7.41
N PRO A 669 -59.17 3.33 -6.88
CA PRO A 669 -59.71 4.55 -7.48
C PRO A 669 -59.27 4.71 -8.93
N ALA A 670 -60.14 5.21 -9.82
CA ALA A 670 -59.84 5.29 -11.25
C ALA A 670 -58.63 6.17 -11.62
N GLY A 671 -58.23 7.10 -10.73
CA GLY A 671 -57.09 7.99 -10.92
C GLY A 671 -55.75 7.47 -10.38
N ILE A 672 -55.62 6.18 -10.03
CA ILE A 672 -54.34 5.63 -9.56
C ILE A 672 -53.35 5.51 -10.72
N GLN A 673 -52.33 6.34 -10.71
CA GLN A 673 -51.30 6.43 -11.74
C GLN A 673 -50.15 5.47 -11.43
N ALA A 674 -49.70 4.77 -12.47
CA ALA A 674 -48.57 3.87 -12.43
C ALA A 674 -47.70 4.04 -13.69
N LYS A 675 -46.45 3.59 -13.58
CA LYS A 675 -45.46 3.65 -14.65
C LYS A 675 -44.84 2.28 -14.84
N ALA A 676 -44.67 1.85 -16.09
CA ALA A 676 -43.98 0.60 -16.42
C ALA A 676 -42.47 0.76 -16.21
N ASN A 677 -41.89 -0.15 -15.43
CA ASN A 677 -40.45 -0.19 -15.15
C ASN A 677 -39.71 -1.13 -16.12
N LYS A 678 -40.40 -2.11 -16.69
CA LYS A 678 -39.97 -2.95 -17.82
C LYS A 678 -41.19 -3.29 -18.68
N LYS A 679 -40.96 -3.87 -19.86
CA LYS A 679 -42.01 -4.27 -20.80
C LYS A 679 -43.14 -5.05 -20.11
N LEU A 680 -44.36 -4.55 -20.24
CA LEU A 680 -45.58 -5.11 -19.66
C LEU A 680 -46.58 -5.43 -20.77
N VAL A 681 -46.73 -6.72 -21.08
CA VAL A 681 -47.65 -7.24 -22.11
C VAL A 681 -49.09 -7.11 -21.63
N LEU A 682 -49.96 -6.54 -22.48
CA LEU A 682 -51.37 -6.33 -22.23
C LEU A 682 -52.25 -7.21 -23.14
N TYR A 683 -53.34 -7.71 -22.57
CA TYR A 683 -54.32 -8.62 -23.17
C TYR A 683 -55.70 -7.95 -23.19
N SER A 684 -56.59 -8.36 -24.10
CA SER A 684 -57.95 -7.79 -24.17
C SER A 684 -58.77 -8.08 -22.90
N GLU A 685 -58.67 -9.32 -22.41
CA GLU A 685 -59.40 -9.79 -21.24
C GLU A 685 -58.54 -10.65 -20.30
N LYS A 686 -59.03 -10.85 -19.09
CA LYS A 686 -58.34 -11.63 -18.06
C LYS A 686 -58.29 -13.10 -18.48
N GLY A 687 -57.08 -13.63 -18.68
CA GLY A 687 -56.87 -15.03 -19.07
C GLY A 687 -56.62 -15.24 -20.57
N ALA A 688 -56.78 -14.20 -21.40
CA ALA A 688 -56.45 -14.27 -22.82
C ALA A 688 -54.93 -14.39 -23.06
N THR A 689 -54.59 -14.74 -24.29
CA THR A 689 -53.21 -14.92 -24.80
C THR A 689 -52.96 -14.09 -26.07
N ASP A 690 -53.80 -13.07 -26.29
CA ASP A 690 -53.93 -12.33 -27.55
C ASP A 690 -53.04 -11.08 -27.67
N SER A 691 -52.21 -10.80 -26.65
CA SER A 691 -51.12 -9.81 -26.62
C SER A 691 -51.36 -8.57 -27.50
N VAL A 692 -52.32 -7.75 -27.08
CA VAL A 692 -52.95 -6.68 -27.88
C VAL A 692 -52.14 -5.38 -27.86
N LEU A 693 -51.39 -5.12 -26.79
CA LEU A 693 -50.55 -3.93 -26.63
C LEU A 693 -49.38 -4.27 -25.70
N ASP A 694 -48.24 -3.63 -25.91
CA ASP A 694 -47.09 -3.66 -24.99
C ASP A 694 -46.87 -2.26 -24.43
N LEU A 695 -46.69 -2.15 -23.11
CA LEU A 695 -46.16 -0.93 -22.48
C LEU A 695 -44.67 -1.11 -22.25
N GLU A 696 -43.84 -0.21 -22.76
CA GLU A 696 -42.39 -0.22 -22.59
C GLU A 696 -41.95 0.49 -21.31
N SER A 697 -40.67 0.32 -20.92
CA SER A 697 -40.12 0.99 -19.74
C SER A 697 -40.18 2.51 -19.92
N GLY A 698 -40.96 3.19 -19.07
CA GLY A 698 -41.27 4.60 -19.21
C GLY A 698 -42.75 4.91 -19.33
N ASP A 699 -43.55 3.99 -19.86
CA ASP A 699 -44.95 4.27 -20.21
C ASP A 699 -45.86 4.39 -18.98
N GLU A 700 -46.81 5.32 -19.05
CA GLU A 700 -47.75 5.61 -17.97
C GLU A 700 -49.12 4.98 -18.23
N PHE A 701 -49.73 4.47 -17.17
CA PHE A 701 -51.05 3.84 -17.20
C PHE A 701 -51.79 4.05 -15.88
N TYR A 702 -53.11 3.82 -15.88
CA TYR A 702 -53.89 3.80 -14.65
C TYR A 702 -54.08 2.36 -14.17
N LEU A 703 -53.80 2.10 -12.89
CA LEU A 703 -54.00 0.79 -12.26
C LEU A 703 -55.39 0.72 -11.63
N LEU A 704 -56.28 -0.10 -12.17
CA LEU A 704 -57.69 -0.17 -11.77
C LEU A 704 -58.02 -1.31 -10.81
N GLU A 705 -57.37 -2.47 -10.97
CA GLU A 705 -57.67 -3.67 -10.18
C GLU A 705 -56.46 -4.59 -10.07
N LYS A 706 -56.37 -5.36 -8.98
CA LYS A 706 -55.45 -6.50 -8.83
C LYS A 706 -56.19 -7.70 -8.27
N THR A 707 -56.10 -8.85 -8.93
CA THR A 707 -56.78 -10.11 -8.55
C THR A 707 -55.85 -11.04 -7.75
N ASN A 708 -56.43 -12.02 -7.04
CA ASN A 708 -55.68 -13.02 -6.24
C ASN A 708 -54.69 -13.86 -7.08
N ASP A 709 -55.02 -14.14 -8.34
CA ASP A 709 -54.18 -14.81 -9.35
C ASP A 709 -53.24 -13.85 -10.11
N TYR A 710 -52.97 -12.69 -9.50
CA TYR A 710 -51.98 -11.68 -9.90
C TYR A 710 -52.18 -11.06 -11.29
N TRP A 711 -53.39 -11.15 -11.86
CA TRP A 711 -53.77 -10.27 -12.95
C TRP A 711 -54.03 -8.86 -12.41
N ILE A 712 -53.55 -7.86 -13.16
CA ILE A 712 -53.87 -6.46 -12.98
C ILE A 712 -54.73 -5.97 -14.14
N LYS A 713 -55.73 -5.15 -13.82
CA LYS A 713 -56.54 -4.42 -14.80
C LYS A 713 -55.99 -3.02 -14.91
N VAL A 714 -55.71 -2.59 -16.14
CA VAL A 714 -55.10 -1.28 -16.42
C VAL A 714 -55.96 -0.50 -17.42
N LYS A 715 -55.87 0.83 -17.36
CA LYS A 715 -56.40 1.72 -18.40
C LYS A 715 -55.25 2.48 -19.03
N VAL A 716 -55.17 2.40 -20.35
CA VAL A 716 -54.22 3.14 -21.20
C VAL A 716 -55.07 3.97 -22.14
N GLU A 717 -54.82 5.29 -22.18
CA GLU A 717 -55.74 6.25 -22.80
C GLU A 717 -57.17 6.06 -22.25
N ASP A 718 -58.14 5.71 -23.11
CA ASP A 718 -59.53 5.40 -22.77
C ASP A 718 -59.90 3.90 -22.90
N LYS A 719 -58.92 3.02 -23.12
CA LYS A 719 -59.15 1.58 -23.25
C LYS A 719 -58.70 0.81 -22.00
N ILE A 720 -59.44 -0.24 -21.68
CA ILE A 720 -59.15 -1.15 -20.56
C ILE A 720 -58.46 -2.39 -21.11
N TYR A 721 -57.41 -2.83 -20.41
CA TYR A 721 -56.66 -4.03 -20.70
C TYR A 721 -56.36 -4.81 -19.42
N TRP A 722 -55.82 -6.01 -19.59
CA TRP A 722 -55.33 -6.85 -18.50
C TRP A 722 -53.86 -7.21 -18.69
N SER A 723 -53.11 -7.37 -17.61
CA SER A 723 -51.77 -7.96 -17.62
C SER A 723 -51.61 -8.95 -16.48
N ASN A 724 -50.69 -9.91 -16.57
CA ASN A 724 -50.45 -10.87 -15.50
C ASN A 724 -49.03 -10.77 -14.94
N VAL A 725 -48.93 -10.37 -13.67
CA VAL A 725 -47.67 -10.19 -12.95
C VAL A 725 -47.44 -11.41 -12.05
N LYS A 726 -47.18 -12.58 -12.66
CA LYS A 726 -47.02 -13.90 -11.98
C LYS A 726 -46.14 -13.82 -10.73
N GLU A 727 -45.02 -13.13 -10.85
CA GLU A 727 -44.09 -12.88 -9.74
C GLU A 727 -44.43 -11.58 -8.99
N PHE A 728 -45.63 -11.47 -8.42
CA PHE A 728 -46.06 -10.23 -7.77
C PHE A 728 -45.15 -9.80 -6.60
N HIS A 729 -44.39 -10.73 -5.99
CA HIS A 729 -43.35 -10.40 -5.01
C HIS A 729 -42.23 -9.50 -5.59
N LYS A 730 -42.04 -9.49 -6.91
CA LYS A 730 -41.12 -8.65 -7.69
C LYS A 730 -41.83 -7.51 -8.43
N TYR A 731 -43.06 -7.09 -8.06
CA TYR A 731 -43.84 -6.09 -8.82
C TYR A 731 -43.05 -4.82 -9.16
N LYS A 732 -42.10 -4.40 -8.31
CA LYS A 732 -41.20 -3.26 -8.52
C LYS A 732 -40.33 -3.36 -9.78
N GLU A 733 -40.06 -4.55 -10.29
CA GLU A 733 -39.41 -4.73 -11.59
C GLU A 733 -40.35 -4.39 -12.75
N TYR A 734 -41.66 -4.57 -12.56
CA TYR A 734 -42.69 -4.43 -13.59
C TYR A 734 -43.29 -3.01 -13.60
N MET A 735 -43.58 -2.44 -12.42
CA MET A 735 -44.27 -1.16 -12.29
C MET A 735 -43.94 -0.42 -11.00
N SER A 736 -44.06 0.90 -11.05
CA SER A 736 -44.09 1.81 -9.89
C SER A 736 -45.48 2.44 -9.78
N VAL A 737 -46.12 2.42 -8.61
CA VAL A 737 -47.43 3.08 -8.40
C VAL A 737 -47.23 4.39 -7.62
N LEU A 738 -47.64 5.50 -8.25
CA LEU A 738 -47.21 6.83 -7.83
C LEU A 738 -48.06 7.39 -6.69
N ASN A 739 -49.36 7.13 -6.70
CA ASN A 739 -50.34 7.85 -5.88
C ASN A 739 -51.38 6.97 -5.16
N LEU A 740 -51.12 5.66 -4.98
CA LEU A 740 -52.02 4.78 -4.21
C LEU A 740 -51.75 4.88 -2.70
N GLY A 741 -52.75 5.37 -1.96
CA GLY A 741 -52.78 5.32 -0.51
C GLY A 741 -53.78 4.30 0.03
N ARG A 742 -53.53 3.78 1.24
CA ARG A 742 -54.49 2.98 2.02
C ARG A 742 -54.56 3.47 3.46
N THR A 743 -55.78 3.60 4.00
CA THR A 743 -56.03 4.05 5.37
C THR A 743 -55.74 2.97 6.43
N LEU A 744 -55.27 3.42 7.60
CA LEU A 744 -54.90 2.58 8.75
C LEU A 744 -55.75 2.83 10.01
N ALA A 745 -56.56 3.90 10.07
CA ALA A 745 -57.38 4.18 11.26
C ALA A 745 -58.55 3.18 11.38
N ILE A 746 -58.59 2.42 12.48
CA ILE A 746 -59.65 1.43 12.76
C ILE A 746 -60.81 2.07 13.54
N ASN A 747 -60.52 2.73 14.65
CA ASN A 747 -61.50 3.39 15.51
C ASN A 747 -60.82 4.53 16.30
N PRO A 748 -61.25 5.80 16.16
CA PRO A 748 -62.26 6.29 15.21
C PRO A 748 -61.82 6.14 13.75
N LYS A 749 -62.75 6.35 12.82
CA LYS A 749 -62.48 6.44 11.37
C LYS A 749 -61.56 7.61 11.04
N LEU A 750 -60.87 7.55 9.89
CA LEU A 750 -59.95 8.62 9.48
C LEU A 750 -60.73 9.81 8.93
N ASN A 751 -60.69 10.95 9.62
CA ASN A 751 -61.26 12.22 9.12
C ASN A 751 -60.47 12.72 7.90
N VAL A 752 -61.18 13.01 6.81
CA VAL A 752 -60.73 13.85 5.70
C VAL A 752 -61.14 15.28 6.01
N ARG A 753 -60.22 16.22 5.96
CA ARG A 753 -60.44 17.61 6.37
C ARG A 753 -60.23 18.60 5.23
N LYS A 754 -60.83 19.77 5.36
CA LYS A 754 -60.72 20.87 4.39
C LYS A 754 -59.30 21.43 4.30
N GLU A 755 -58.63 21.55 5.45
CA GLU A 755 -57.26 22.04 5.58
C GLU A 755 -56.38 21.05 6.36
N ALA A 756 -55.06 21.20 6.25
CA ALA A 756 -54.04 20.36 6.88
C ALA A 756 -53.88 20.62 8.41
N THR A 757 -54.97 20.58 9.16
CA THR A 757 -54.97 20.76 10.62
C THR A 757 -56.13 20.01 11.29
N THR A 758 -55.94 19.54 12.53
CA THR A 758 -56.96 18.84 13.30
C THR A 758 -58.14 19.73 13.70
N ALA A 759 -57.98 21.05 13.65
CA ALA A 759 -59.04 22.03 13.91
C ALA A 759 -59.95 22.29 12.69
N ALA A 760 -59.56 21.87 11.48
CA ALA A 760 -60.32 22.14 10.27
C ALA A 760 -61.58 21.27 10.16
N GLU A 761 -62.59 21.81 9.47
CA GLU A 761 -63.84 21.14 9.09
C GLU A 761 -63.59 19.73 8.52
N VAL A 762 -64.36 18.74 8.97
CA VAL A 762 -64.33 17.35 8.47
C VAL A 762 -65.26 17.25 7.27
N ILE A 763 -64.70 16.96 6.10
CA ILE A 763 -65.45 16.73 4.85
C ILE A 763 -66.17 15.38 4.93
N THR A 764 -65.44 14.33 5.34
CA THR A 764 -65.97 12.96 5.43
C THR A 764 -65.05 12.09 6.30
N GLN A 765 -65.43 10.82 6.50
CA GLN A 765 -64.64 9.84 7.25
C GLN A 765 -64.40 8.57 6.44
N LEU A 766 -63.16 8.11 6.40
CA LEU A 766 -62.76 6.88 5.71
C LEU A 766 -62.65 5.72 6.70
N ASN A 767 -63.23 4.58 6.32
CA ASN A 767 -63.03 3.30 7.03
C ASN A 767 -61.56 2.87 6.97
N VAL A 768 -61.15 1.93 7.81
CA VAL A 768 -59.85 1.23 7.68
C VAL A 768 -59.73 0.54 6.32
N ASN A 769 -58.52 0.45 5.79
CA ASN A 769 -58.20 -0.21 4.53
C ASN A 769 -58.88 0.37 3.28
N HIS A 770 -59.44 1.57 3.38
CA HIS A 770 -59.99 2.28 2.23
C HIS A 770 -58.84 2.78 1.34
N TYR A 771 -58.96 2.55 0.02
CA TYR A 771 -57.99 3.06 -0.95
C TYR A 771 -58.29 4.52 -1.29
N VAL A 772 -57.24 5.33 -1.38
CA VAL A 772 -57.32 6.76 -1.72
C VAL A 772 -56.33 7.10 -2.81
N GLN A 773 -56.66 8.09 -3.63
CA GLN A 773 -55.72 8.69 -4.57
C GLN A 773 -55.00 9.84 -3.85
N PHE A 774 -53.66 9.80 -3.77
CA PHE A 774 -52.88 10.97 -3.40
C PHE A 774 -52.90 12.01 -4.52
N VAL A 775 -52.97 13.28 -4.16
CA VAL A 775 -52.69 14.36 -5.13
C VAL A 775 -51.17 14.38 -5.35
N LEU A 776 -50.76 14.54 -6.61
CA LEU A 776 -49.35 14.67 -7.00
C LEU A 776 -49.02 16.12 -7.37
N GLU A 777 -47.81 16.52 -7.05
CA GLU A 777 -47.15 17.73 -7.56
C GLU A 777 -46.70 17.53 -9.02
N LYS A 778 -46.26 18.63 -9.67
CA LYS A 778 -45.79 18.62 -11.07
C LYS A 778 -44.58 17.71 -11.33
N ASP A 779 -43.79 17.41 -10.31
CA ASP A 779 -42.63 16.50 -10.36
C ASP A 779 -42.99 15.03 -10.05
N GLY A 780 -44.27 14.73 -9.83
CA GLY A 780 -44.76 13.40 -9.46
C GLY A 780 -44.64 13.08 -7.97
N ALA A 781 -44.16 13.99 -7.13
CA ALA A 781 -44.14 13.79 -5.68
C ALA A 781 -45.56 13.87 -5.07
N ILE A 782 -45.83 13.10 -4.02
CA ILE A 782 -47.10 13.21 -3.28
C ILE A 782 -47.19 14.56 -2.56
N THR A 783 -48.26 15.31 -2.82
CA THR A 783 -48.56 16.59 -2.15
C THR A 783 -48.70 16.41 -0.64
N ARG A 784 -47.94 17.22 0.10
CA ARG A 784 -47.96 17.29 1.56
C ARG A 784 -48.06 18.73 2.05
N ASP A 785 -48.44 18.90 3.31
CA ASP A 785 -48.30 20.17 4.00
C ASP A 785 -46.83 20.47 4.34
N ALA A 786 -46.53 21.71 4.77
CA ALA A 786 -45.17 22.13 5.11
C ALA A 786 -44.52 21.28 6.23
N SER A 787 -45.31 20.74 7.18
CA SER A 787 -44.81 19.86 8.24
C SER A 787 -44.66 18.39 7.82
N LYS A 788 -45.12 18.03 6.61
CA LYS A 788 -45.16 16.67 6.04
C LYS A 788 -46.01 15.65 6.83
N ASN A 789 -46.83 16.13 7.78
CA ASN A 789 -47.71 15.33 8.64
C ASN A 789 -49.11 15.11 8.03
N TRP A 790 -49.41 15.76 6.91
CA TRP A 790 -50.66 15.61 6.16
C TRP A 790 -50.39 15.28 4.70
N TYR A 791 -51.20 14.38 4.16
CA TYR A 791 -51.30 14.11 2.73
C TYR A 791 -52.54 14.78 2.16
N LYS A 792 -52.42 15.33 0.95
CA LYS A 792 -53.58 15.76 0.17
C LYS A 792 -54.08 14.58 -0.67
N ILE A 793 -55.36 14.29 -0.59
CA ILE A 793 -56.01 13.17 -1.29
C ILE A 793 -57.18 13.66 -2.15
N LYS A 794 -57.49 12.88 -3.18
CA LYS A 794 -58.69 12.99 -4.00
C LYS A 794 -59.60 11.79 -3.73
N LEU A 795 -60.86 12.07 -3.48
CA LEU A 795 -61.93 11.09 -3.27
C LEU A 795 -62.57 10.67 -4.60
N ALA A 796 -63.37 9.60 -4.59
CA ALA A 796 -63.95 9.01 -5.79
C ALA A 796 -64.96 9.92 -6.52
N ASP A 797 -65.61 10.83 -5.79
CA ASP A 797 -66.48 11.90 -6.31
C ASP A 797 -65.69 13.09 -6.92
N GLY A 798 -64.36 13.08 -6.78
CA GLY A 798 -63.47 14.15 -7.20
C GLY A 798 -63.12 15.16 -6.11
N THR A 799 -63.76 15.10 -4.93
CA THR A 799 -63.52 16.01 -3.81
C THR A 799 -62.09 15.88 -3.30
N ILE A 800 -61.43 17.02 -3.04
CA ILE A 800 -60.05 17.07 -2.53
C ILE A 800 -60.06 17.46 -1.05
N GLY A 801 -59.24 16.79 -0.25
CA GLY A 801 -59.07 17.10 1.17
C GLY A 801 -57.75 16.59 1.73
N TRP A 802 -57.55 16.79 3.02
CA TRP A 802 -56.33 16.46 3.75
C TRP A 802 -56.57 15.34 4.77
N VAL A 803 -55.62 14.42 4.89
CA VAL A 803 -55.61 13.32 5.86
C VAL A 803 -54.27 13.24 6.58
N SER A 804 -54.27 12.86 7.85
CA SER A 804 -53.03 12.76 8.63
C SER A 804 -52.18 11.59 8.13
N ALA A 805 -50.91 11.87 7.83
CA ALA A 805 -49.96 10.94 7.21
C ALA A 805 -49.65 9.71 8.09
N GLN A 806 -49.80 9.82 9.41
CA GLN A 806 -49.63 8.69 10.34
C GLN A 806 -50.68 7.57 10.13
N TYR A 807 -51.82 7.88 9.50
CA TYR A 807 -52.93 6.94 9.30
C TYR A 807 -53.14 6.55 7.82
N VAL A 808 -52.19 6.83 6.94
CA VAL A 808 -52.23 6.41 5.53
C VAL A 808 -50.87 5.90 5.09
N VAL A 809 -50.82 4.67 4.56
CA VAL A 809 -49.62 4.09 3.95
C VAL A 809 -49.68 4.25 2.43
N GLN A 810 -48.53 4.50 1.79
CA GLN A 810 -48.40 4.39 0.33
C GLN A 810 -48.21 2.92 -0.04
N GLU A 811 -49.08 2.39 -0.88
CA GLU A 811 -49.01 1.01 -1.37
C GLU A 811 -48.33 0.97 -2.74
N LEU A 812 -47.64 -0.16 -3.03
CA LEU A 812 -46.94 -0.40 -4.30
C LEU A 812 -45.91 0.69 -4.70
N LYS A 813 -45.28 1.31 -3.70
CA LYS A 813 -44.18 2.29 -3.83
C LYS A 813 -42.93 1.69 -4.46
#